data_AF-A0A7C4QQJ4-F1
#
_entry.id   AF-A0A7C4QQJ4-F1
#
_cell.length_a   1.000
_cell.length_b   1.000
_cell.length_c   1.000
_cell.angle_alpha   90.00
_cell.angle_beta   90.00
_cell.angle_gamma   90.00
#
_symmetry.space_group_name_H-M   'P 1'
#
loop_
_entity.id
_entity.type
_entity.pdbx_description
1 polymer ?
#
loop_
_entity_poly.entity_id
_entity_poly.type
_entity_poly.pdbx_seq_one_letter_code
_entity_poly.pdbx_strand_id
1 'polypeptide(L)'
;MAARVRLILVLHNHQPIGNFDDVCERALVDSYAPFLDVLEEFPELPVVLHNSGSLFEWLEQQHPEHIARLRKLVERGQIELLGGPFYEPILSGLPRRDRIGQIRAYSQVLEQTFGVAIRGMWVPERVWEQAFASDLAEAGIEYTLLDDTHFRNAGLGDDELHGYYLTENDGQVVKVFAGSERLRYLIPFADPYHTVEYCRTIADRCPHPVLVFGDDGEKFGTWPGTKDLVYGQQWLRRFFQALREHQSWLKVTTLAEAVDHVSPLGTQYLPDASYREMTEWALPTEQQRHYRRLKEGLERQPDWPRIRPFFRAGSWRNFLVKYPEAREMYTRMLQVSRKLAELTDSSREPRHSTGRRIDDAHASGGGVHLLAGRTGTTASPSLLSPAARRTLLSEARRRLYRAQCNCPYWHGAFGGLYLPHLRNAVYKELIQADTLLEQLAGNTAPWLRIDAHDFNCDARKELCLASDRLAAYLAPGRGGHLYELDLRALAVNLLATLNRRPEPYHDRIRECAGQGQESATGGGVDPQGGIRFKQPDLDRKLQYDRWPRKSLVDHFLQPTLAFEEFANGIGHIGDFAQGVYQAVLRRSARRVEGRQWREGKLGPYAIRVTKTVAMSLDNTGILEISYELENLPAELPIHFGVEFNFAALAGGAPDRYFYDERGRQLGLLDAQQNLGRMSRLGLVDEWLGLDIALETSQPCGFWTMPIQTVSQSESGFELVHQSCAVLPHWEFIAPSDGRWSVQLTLSFDTSAAQARKLADCNPPISQQEVPAAEAHSPAGPAAADRR
;
A
#
# COMPACT_ATOMS: atom_id res chain seq x y z
N MET A 1 20.09 18.86 -41.93
CA MET A 1 18.78 19.55 -41.99
C MET A 1 18.24 19.60 -40.57
N ALA A 2 17.69 20.73 -40.12
CA ALA A 2 17.07 20.79 -38.79
C ALA A 2 15.85 19.84 -38.76
N ALA A 3 15.79 18.95 -37.77
CA ALA A 3 14.65 18.06 -37.58
C ALA A 3 13.35 18.88 -37.47
N ARG A 4 12.31 18.46 -38.18
CA ARG A 4 11.00 19.13 -38.14
C ARG A 4 10.24 18.80 -36.88
N VAL A 5 10.40 17.61 -36.31
CA VAL A 5 9.80 17.17 -35.04
C VAL A 5 10.74 16.27 -34.25
N ARG A 6 10.63 16.31 -32.92
CA ARG A 6 11.29 15.40 -31.99
C ARG A 6 10.28 14.50 -31.29
N LEU A 7 10.55 13.21 -31.23
CA LEU A 7 9.75 12.22 -30.51
C LEU A 7 10.59 11.61 -29.38
N ILE A 8 10.03 11.60 -28.17
CA ILE A 8 10.65 11.01 -26.98
C ILE A 8 9.82 9.80 -26.56
N LEU A 9 10.49 8.68 -26.29
CA LEU A 9 9.88 7.44 -25.83
C LEU A 9 10.34 7.14 -24.41
N VAL A 10 9.46 7.37 -23.42
CA VAL A 10 9.70 7.09 -22.00
C VAL A 10 8.96 5.84 -21.59
N LEU A 11 9.68 4.90 -20.98
CA LEU A 11 9.13 3.66 -20.41
C LEU A 11 9.25 3.70 -18.90
N HIS A 12 8.16 3.36 -18.23
CA HIS A 12 8.11 3.22 -16.78
C HIS A 12 7.87 1.75 -16.40
N ASN A 13 8.88 1.08 -15.85
CA ASN A 13 8.75 -0.28 -15.33
C ASN A 13 8.64 -0.23 -13.81
N HIS A 14 7.58 -0.80 -13.25
CA HIS A 14 7.36 -0.82 -11.83
C HIS A 14 6.80 -2.15 -11.32
N GLN A 15 7.44 -2.66 -10.27
CA GLN A 15 6.91 -3.76 -9.48
C GLN A 15 6.90 -3.36 -8.00
N PRO A 16 5.74 -3.39 -7.30
CA PRO A 16 5.63 -2.84 -5.96
C PRO A 16 6.29 -3.71 -4.89
N ILE A 17 6.58 -3.08 -3.75
CA ILE A 17 7.02 -3.81 -2.56
C ILE A 17 5.95 -4.83 -2.16
N GLY A 18 6.37 -6.09 -2.04
CA GLY A 18 5.50 -7.20 -1.66
C GLY A 18 4.87 -7.94 -2.82
N ASN A 19 5.17 -7.59 -4.08
CA ASN A 19 4.76 -8.42 -5.21
C ASN A 19 5.49 -9.77 -5.19
N PHE A 20 4.92 -10.76 -5.86
CA PHE A 20 5.49 -12.10 -5.91
C PHE A 20 6.62 -12.19 -6.95
N ASP A 21 7.63 -13.00 -6.67
CA ASP A 21 8.80 -13.17 -7.55
C ASP A 21 8.40 -13.67 -8.95
N ASP A 22 7.39 -14.54 -9.05
CA ASP A 22 6.90 -15.04 -10.34
C ASP A 22 6.20 -13.96 -11.19
N VAL A 23 5.65 -12.93 -10.55
CA VAL A 23 5.09 -11.75 -11.24
C VAL A 23 6.23 -10.88 -11.77
N CYS A 24 7.26 -10.63 -10.96
CA CYS A 24 8.46 -9.89 -11.40
C CYS A 24 9.18 -10.60 -12.56
N GLU A 25 9.40 -11.92 -12.42
CA GLU A 25 10.00 -12.77 -13.45
C GLU A 25 9.21 -12.72 -14.76
N ARG A 26 7.88 -12.86 -14.67
CA ARG A 26 7.02 -12.80 -15.84
C ARG A 26 7.07 -11.44 -16.51
N ALA A 27 7.09 -10.35 -15.75
CA ALA A 27 7.21 -9.00 -16.32
C ALA A 27 8.56 -8.81 -17.05
N LEU A 28 9.66 -9.34 -16.50
CA LEU A 28 10.96 -9.35 -17.15
C LEU A 28 10.94 -10.15 -18.46
N VAL A 29 10.46 -11.39 -18.41
CA VAL A 29 10.43 -12.31 -19.56
C VAL A 29 9.45 -11.88 -20.64
N ASP A 30 8.30 -11.34 -20.27
CA ASP A 30 7.25 -10.99 -21.22
C ASP A 30 7.41 -9.59 -21.79
N SER A 31 8.01 -8.65 -21.05
CA SER A 31 8.12 -7.25 -21.46
C SER A 31 9.54 -6.69 -21.45
N TYR A 32 10.22 -6.65 -20.29
CA TYR A 32 11.43 -5.81 -20.17
C TYR A 32 12.60 -6.35 -21.00
N ALA A 33 12.90 -7.65 -20.94
CA ALA A 33 14.01 -8.23 -21.70
C ALA A 33 13.75 -8.25 -23.22
N PRO A 34 12.57 -8.68 -23.71
CA PRO A 34 12.27 -8.64 -25.15
C PRO A 34 12.24 -7.22 -25.73
N PHE A 35 11.87 -6.21 -24.93
CA PHE A 35 11.96 -4.82 -25.38
C PHE A 35 13.41 -4.44 -25.71
N LEU A 36 14.35 -4.82 -24.84
CA LEU A 36 15.79 -4.57 -25.07
C LEU A 36 16.31 -5.37 -26.28
N ASP A 37 15.80 -6.58 -26.53
CA ASP A 37 16.16 -7.39 -27.72
C ASP A 37 15.88 -6.63 -29.01
N VAL A 38 14.69 -6.05 -29.14
CA VAL A 38 14.34 -5.27 -30.33
C VAL A 38 15.12 -3.96 -30.37
N LEU A 39 15.25 -3.27 -29.23
CA LEU A 39 15.98 -2.00 -29.15
C LEU A 39 17.45 -2.13 -29.57
N GLU A 40 18.10 -3.27 -29.29
CA GLU A 40 19.49 -3.50 -29.66
C GLU A 40 19.75 -3.56 -31.17
N GLU A 41 18.73 -3.86 -31.95
CA GLU A 41 18.82 -3.95 -33.42
C GLU A 41 18.70 -2.59 -34.13
N PHE A 42 18.32 -1.54 -33.39
CA PHE A 42 18.16 -0.17 -33.88
C PHE A 42 19.07 0.78 -33.08
N PRO A 43 20.40 0.70 -33.25
CA PRO A 43 21.37 1.40 -32.41
C PRO A 43 21.27 2.94 -32.45
N GLU A 44 20.63 3.48 -33.48
CA GLU A 44 20.39 4.90 -33.69
C GLU A 44 19.17 5.46 -32.93
N LEU A 45 18.33 4.59 -32.35
CA LEU A 45 17.11 5.00 -31.67
C LEU A 45 17.32 5.00 -30.15
N PRO A 46 17.33 6.18 -29.50
CA PRO A 46 17.40 6.23 -28.06
C PRO A 46 16.02 6.10 -27.42
N VAL A 47 15.97 5.57 -26.19
CA VAL A 47 14.78 5.57 -25.34
C VAL A 47 15.13 6.11 -23.96
N VAL A 48 14.11 6.50 -23.21
CA VAL A 48 14.22 6.91 -21.81
C VAL A 48 13.60 5.81 -20.96
N LEU A 49 14.33 5.35 -19.94
CA LEU A 49 13.93 4.24 -19.08
C LEU A 49 13.90 4.66 -17.62
N HIS A 50 12.76 4.42 -16.98
CA HIS A 50 12.62 4.44 -15.54
C HIS A 50 12.32 3.02 -15.06
N ASN A 51 13.22 2.44 -14.27
CA ASN A 51 12.90 1.27 -13.45
C ASN A 51 12.61 1.79 -12.04
N SER A 52 11.54 1.35 -11.39
CA SER A 52 11.36 1.65 -9.96
C SER A 52 12.47 1.01 -9.12
N GLY A 53 12.82 1.59 -7.97
CA GLY A 53 13.88 1.05 -7.12
C GLY A 53 13.60 -0.34 -6.58
N SER A 54 12.35 -0.66 -6.27
CA SER A 54 11.96 -2.02 -5.86
C SER A 54 12.23 -3.05 -6.96
N LEU A 55 11.90 -2.72 -8.21
CA LEU A 55 12.24 -3.56 -9.37
C LEU A 55 13.74 -3.62 -9.60
N PHE A 56 14.45 -2.49 -9.47
CA PHE A 56 15.89 -2.41 -9.66
C PHE A 56 16.65 -3.28 -8.64
N GLU A 57 16.30 -3.23 -7.36
CA GLU A 57 16.87 -4.10 -6.31
C GLU A 57 16.66 -5.58 -6.66
N TRP A 58 15.46 -5.95 -7.13
CA TRP A 58 15.16 -7.32 -7.53
C TRP A 58 15.98 -7.74 -8.76
N LEU A 59 16.05 -6.91 -9.80
CA LEU A 59 16.87 -7.17 -11.00
C LEU A 59 18.35 -7.29 -10.66
N GLU A 60 18.90 -6.44 -9.80
CA GLU A 60 20.30 -6.51 -9.39
C GLU A 60 20.61 -7.82 -8.65
N GLN A 61 19.66 -8.30 -7.84
CA GLN A 61 19.83 -9.53 -7.07
C GLN A 61 19.61 -10.81 -7.92
N GLN A 62 18.55 -10.85 -8.72
CA GLN A 62 18.11 -12.05 -9.44
C GLN A 62 18.63 -12.12 -10.88
N HIS A 63 18.81 -10.97 -11.53
CA HIS A 63 19.19 -10.85 -12.95
C HIS A 63 20.33 -9.84 -13.18
N PRO A 64 21.50 -10.00 -12.53
CA PRO A 64 22.63 -9.10 -12.70
C PRO A 64 23.10 -8.99 -14.17
N GLU A 65 22.84 -10.01 -14.99
CA GLU A 65 23.07 -9.99 -16.43
C GLU A 65 22.20 -8.97 -17.17
N HIS A 66 20.95 -8.76 -16.71
CA HIS A 66 20.07 -7.74 -17.26
C HIS A 66 20.57 -6.33 -16.93
N ILE A 67 21.05 -6.11 -15.69
CA ILE A 67 21.69 -4.84 -15.29
C ILE A 67 22.97 -4.59 -16.11
N ALA A 68 23.80 -5.61 -16.31
CA ALA A 68 25.00 -5.50 -17.15
C ALA A 68 24.66 -5.15 -18.61
N ARG A 69 23.55 -5.68 -19.14
CA ARG A 69 23.03 -5.34 -20.46
C ARG A 69 22.58 -3.88 -20.53
N LEU A 70 21.77 -3.44 -19.56
CA LEU A 70 21.35 -2.03 -19.45
C LEU A 70 22.56 -1.08 -19.41
N ARG A 71 23.61 -1.43 -18.66
CA ARG A 71 24.84 -0.64 -18.59
C ARG A 71 25.45 -0.38 -19.96
N LYS A 72 25.54 -1.40 -20.83
CA LYS A 72 26.06 -1.25 -22.20
C LYS A 72 25.20 -0.30 -23.05
N LEU A 73 23.88 -0.35 -22.88
CA LEU A 73 22.94 0.51 -23.60
C LEU A 73 23.01 1.97 -23.13
N VAL A 74 23.24 2.18 -21.83
CA VAL A 74 23.49 3.51 -21.23
C VAL A 74 24.84 4.06 -21.70
N GLU A 75 25.92 3.27 -21.64
CA GLU A 75 27.27 3.67 -22.05
C GLU A 75 27.34 4.12 -23.52
N ARG A 76 26.55 3.50 -24.41
CA ARG A 76 26.47 3.89 -25.83
C ARG A 76 25.44 4.99 -26.14
N GLY A 77 24.79 5.56 -25.11
CA GLY A 77 23.83 6.65 -25.25
C GLY A 77 22.45 6.26 -25.79
N GLN A 78 22.12 4.97 -25.81
CA GLN A 78 20.85 4.47 -26.34
C GLN A 78 19.74 4.42 -25.28
N ILE A 79 20.11 4.42 -24.00
CA ILE A 79 19.17 4.57 -22.89
C ILE A 79 19.57 5.78 -22.05
N GLU A 80 18.65 6.73 -21.91
CA GLU A 80 18.66 7.70 -20.81
C GLU A 80 17.96 7.08 -19.60
N LEU A 81 18.56 7.17 -18.41
CA LEU A 81 17.94 6.74 -17.17
C LEU A 81 17.21 7.91 -16.50
N LEU A 82 15.98 7.66 -16.05
CA LEU A 82 15.29 8.54 -15.10
C LEU A 82 15.42 7.97 -13.70
N GLY A 83 15.62 8.87 -12.74
CA GLY A 83 15.42 8.59 -11.33
C GLY A 83 13.97 8.81 -10.91
N GLY A 84 13.79 9.06 -9.62
CA GLY A 84 12.49 9.18 -8.99
C GLY A 84 12.64 8.88 -7.51
N PRO A 85 11.55 8.99 -6.74
CA PRO A 85 11.58 8.54 -5.36
C PRO A 85 11.75 7.01 -5.32
N PHE A 86 12.73 6.53 -4.57
CA PHE A 86 13.26 5.17 -4.63
C PHE A 86 12.21 4.05 -4.69
N TYR A 87 11.19 4.06 -3.83
CA TYR A 87 10.19 2.98 -3.79
C TYR A 87 8.82 3.40 -4.30
N GLU A 88 8.75 4.30 -5.27
CA GLU A 88 7.50 4.74 -5.92
C GLU A 88 6.40 5.25 -4.95
N PRO A 89 6.70 6.14 -3.99
CA PRO A 89 5.66 6.79 -3.20
C PRO A 89 4.89 7.86 -3.99
N ILE A 90 3.62 8.06 -3.65
CA ILE A 90 2.93 9.29 -4.06
C ILE A 90 3.47 10.47 -3.26
N LEU A 91 4.05 11.44 -3.95
CA LEU A 91 4.73 12.59 -3.33
C LEU A 91 3.82 13.41 -2.40
N SER A 92 2.53 13.56 -2.76
CA SER A 92 1.53 14.24 -1.90
C SER A 92 1.30 13.51 -0.57
N GLY A 93 1.55 12.20 -0.55
CA GLY A 93 1.49 11.35 0.63
C GLY A 93 2.70 11.46 1.55
N LEU A 94 3.74 12.24 1.22
CA LEU A 94 4.98 12.27 1.99
C LEU A 94 5.25 13.60 2.68
N PRO A 95 5.96 13.61 3.82
CA PRO A 95 6.69 14.78 4.28
C PRO A 95 7.80 15.16 3.28
N ARG A 96 8.07 16.46 3.13
CA ARG A 96 9.12 17.00 2.26
C ARG A 96 10.48 16.30 2.39
N ARG A 97 10.91 16.05 3.63
CA ARG A 97 12.19 15.38 3.93
C ARG A 97 12.29 13.97 3.32
N ASP A 98 11.18 13.24 3.28
CA ASP A 98 11.14 11.88 2.78
C ASP A 98 11.11 11.91 1.25
N ARG A 99 10.36 12.84 0.63
CA ARG A 99 10.41 13.05 -0.83
C ARG A 99 11.83 13.26 -1.33
N ILE A 100 12.50 14.28 -0.78
CA ILE A 100 13.87 14.65 -1.18
C ILE A 100 14.84 13.51 -0.88
N GLY A 101 14.70 12.88 0.29
CA GLY A 101 15.57 11.79 0.71
C GLY A 101 15.41 10.54 -0.15
N GLN A 102 14.20 10.19 -0.58
CA GLN A 102 13.95 9.08 -1.50
C GLN A 102 14.52 9.36 -2.89
N ILE A 103 14.32 10.57 -3.43
CA ILE A 103 14.84 10.94 -4.77
C ILE A 103 16.37 10.89 -4.78
N ARG A 104 17.03 11.54 -3.81
CA ARG A 104 18.50 11.53 -3.71
C ARG A 104 19.06 10.13 -3.51
N ALA A 105 18.43 9.31 -2.66
CA ALA A 105 18.89 7.95 -2.41
C ALA A 105 18.87 7.13 -3.70
N TYR A 106 17.82 7.28 -4.51
CA TYR A 106 17.74 6.49 -5.74
C TYR A 106 18.67 6.99 -6.83
N SER A 107 18.76 8.31 -7.04
CA SER A 107 19.75 8.89 -7.96
C SER A 107 21.16 8.43 -7.63
N GLN A 108 21.53 8.40 -6.34
CA GLN A 108 22.83 7.91 -5.90
C GLN A 108 23.06 6.43 -6.25
N VAL A 109 22.06 5.56 -6.08
CA VAL A 109 22.16 4.14 -6.45
C VAL A 109 22.39 4.00 -7.96
N LEU A 110 21.59 4.69 -8.77
CA LEU A 110 21.72 4.64 -10.23
C LEU A 110 23.08 5.19 -10.71
N GLU A 111 23.53 6.32 -10.15
CA GLU A 111 24.84 6.92 -10.46
C GLU A 111 25.99 5.97 -10.12
N GLN A 112 25.92 5.29 -8.97
CA GLN A 112 26.93 4.31 -8.56
C GLN A 112 26.94 3.08 -9.47
N THR A 113 25.78 2.62 -9.93
CA THR A 113 25.68 1.40 -10.77
C THR A 113 26.03 1.65 -12.25
N PHE A 114 25.66 2.82 -12.78
CA PHE A 114 25.76 3.12 -14.22
C PHE A 114 26.80 4.19 -14.57
N GLY A 115 27.34 4.93 -13.61
CA GLY A 115 28.38 5.94 -13.85
C GLY A 115 27.89 7.18 -14.61
N VAL A 116 26.57 7.42 -14.66
CA VAL A 116 25.95 8.57 -15.33
C VAL A 116 25.13 9.39 -14.33
N ALA A 117 25.12 10.71 -14.47
CA ALA A 117 24.35 11.62 -13.62
C ALA A 117 22.84 11.49 -13.91
N ILE A 118 22.02 11.44 -12.88
CA ILE A 118 20.56 11.36 -13.01
C ILE A 118 19.97 12.76 -12.99
N ARG A 119 19.60 13.27 -14.18
CA ARG A 119 19.07 14.63 -14.38
C ARG A 119 17.55 14.72 -14.32
N GLY A 120 16.87 13.67 -14.79
CA GLY A 120 15.42 13.61 -14.89
C GLY A 120 14.80 12.63 -13.91
N MET A 121 13.49 12.79 -13.65
CA MET A 121 12.74 11.78 -12.91
C MET A 121 11.36 11.49 -13.48
N TRP A 122 10.87 10.29 -13.20
CA TRP A 122 9.47 9.92 -13.29
C TRP A 122 8.72 10.38 -12.03
N VAL A 123 7.52 10.95 -12.18
CA VAL A 123 6.63 11.29 -11.06
C VAL A 123 5.63 10.15 -10.89
N PRO A 124 5.67 9.41 -9.75
CA PRO A 124 4.76 8.28 -9.52
C PRO A 124 3.29 8.68 -9.68
N GLU A 125 2.58 7.90 -10.49
CA GLU A 125 1.17 8.13 -10.86
C GLU A 125 0.88 9.54 -11.43
N ARG A 126 1.92 10.27 -11.85
CA ARG A 126 1.86 11.66 -12.30
C ARG A 126 1.10 12.56 -11.31
N VAL A 127 1.07 12.24 -10.01
CA VAL A 127 0.41 13.08 -9.00
C VAL A 127 1.29 14.29 -8.71
N TRP A 128 0.80 15.47 -9.09
CA TRP A 128 1.52 16.74 -8.98
C TRP A 128 0.86 17.68 -7.98
N GLU A 129 1.70 18.44 -7.25
CA GLU A 129 1.34 19.65 -6.51
C GLU A 129 2.46 20.68 -6.80
N GLN A 130 2.13 21.96 -6.94
CA GLN A 130 3.10 22.99 -7.38
C GLN A 130 4.36 23.05 -6.49
N ALA A 131 4.20 22.81 -5.19
CA ALA A 131 5.29 22.80 -4.22
C ALA A 131 6.37 21.73 -4.50
N PHE A 132 6.07 20.72 -5.32
CA PHE A 132 7.06 19.71 -5.68
C PHE A 132 8.18 20.25 -6.56
N ALA A 133 7.98 21.38 -7.26
CA ALA A 133 9.03 21.99 -8.07
C ALA A 133 10.30 22.28 -7.25
N SER A 134 10.17 22.86 -6.05
CA SER A 134 11.30 23.12 -5.16
C SER A 134 11.89 21.85 -4.54
N ASP A 135 11.07 20.82 -4.32
CA ASP A 135 11.55 19.57 -3.74
C ASP A 135 12.36 18.76 -4.75
N LEU A 136 11.91 18.73 -6.01
CA LEU A 136 12.62 18.11 -7.12
C LEU A 136 13.95 18.81 -7.39
N ALA A 137 13.92 20.14 -7.51
CA ALA A 137 15.13 20.94 -7.73
C ALA A 137 16.13 20.77 -6.57
N GLU A 138 15.68 20.82 -5.31
CA GLU A 138 16.55 20.55 -4.16
C GLU A 138 17.14 19.13 -4.21
N ALA A 139 16.37 18.14 -4.69
CA ALA A 139 16.83 16.77 -4.84
C ALA A 139 17.84 16.59 -6.01
N GLY A 140 18.07 17.61 -6.83
CA GLY A 140 19.00 17.58 -7.96
C GLY A 140 18.36 17.27 -9.31
N ILE A 141 17.02 17.26 -9.39
CA ILE A 141 16.28 16.97 -10.62
C ILE A 141 16.10 18.24 -11.46
N GLU A 142 16.51 18.19 -12.72
CA GLU A 142 16.38 19.28 -13.68
C GLU A 142 15.06 19.25 -14.46
N TYR A 143 14.53 18.07 -14.73
CA TYR A 143 13.32 17.91 -15.52
C TYR A 143 12.48 16.68 -15.15
N THR A 144 11.21 16.74 -15.52
CA THR A 144 10.27 15.62 -15.39
C THR A 144 9.22 15.68 -16.50
N LEU A 145 8.34 14.69 -16.54
CA LEU A 145 7.18 14.64 -17.42
C LEU A 145 5.90 14.46 -16.60
N LEU A 146 4.85 15.14 -17.04
CA LEU A 146 3.49 14.98 -16.52
C LEU A 146 2.53 14.80 -17.71
N ASP A 147 1.29 14.40 -17.47
CA ASP A 147 0.30 14.29 -18.54
C ASP A 147 -0.16 15.66 -19.05
N ASP A 148 -0.46 15.75 -20.34
CA ASP A 148 -1.08 16.90 -21.01
C ASP A 148 -2.33 17.45 -20.27
N THR A 149 -3.03 16.60 -19.53
CA THR A 149 -4.15 16.95 -18.66
C THR A 149 -3.77 18.00 -17.61
N HIS A 150 -2.54 17.98 -17.07
CA HIS A 150 -2.05 19.00 -16.13
C HIS A 150 -2.01 20.39 -16.78
N PHE A 151 -1.52 20.44 -18.01
CA PHE A 151 -1.36 21.66 -18.79
C PHE A 151 -2.72 22.20 -19.26
N ARG A 152 -3.62 21.33 -19.72
CA ARG A 152 -5.01 21.71 -20.03
C ARG A 152 -5.73 22.24 -18.79
N ASN A 153 -5.52 21.61 -17.63
CA ASN A 153 -6.02 22.10 -16.35
C ASN A 153 -5.37 23.43 -15.92
N ALA A 154 -4.22 23.79 -16.47
CA ALA A 154 -3.60 25.09 -16.26
C ALA A 154 -4.08 26.16 -17.26
N GLY A 155 -4.88 25.77 -18.27
CA GLY A 155 -5.48 26.66 -19.25
C GLY A 155 -4.86 26.61 -20.65
N LEU A 156 -3.90 25.72 -20.91
CA LEU A 156 -3.24 25.61 -22.21
C LEU A 156 -4.14 24.93 -23.25
N GLY A 157 -4.08 25.43 -24.48
CA GLY A 157 -4.68 24.82 -25.66
C GLY A 157 -3.82 23.69 -26.25
N ASP A 158 -4.37 22.94 -27.20
CA ASP A 158 -3.71 21.73 -27.72
C ASP A 158 -2.38 22.03 -28.47
N ASP A 159 -2.30 23.14 -29.20
CA ASP A 159 -1.09 23.54 -29.94
C ASP A 159 0.06 23.99 -29.00
N GLU A 160 -0.23 24.23 -27.72
CA GLU A 160 0.74 24.66 -26.69
C GLU A 160 1.35 23.46 -25.93
N LEU A 161 1.00 22.22 -26.28
CA LEU A 161 1.41 21.00 -25.56
C LEU A 161 2.63 20.30 -26.19
N HIS A 162 3.26 20.90 -27.20
CA HIS A 162 4.28 20.24 -28.03
C HIS A 162 5.70 20.67 -27.66
N GLY A 163 6.03 20.60 -26.37
CA GLY A 163 7.30 21.05 -25.82
C GLY A 163 7.40 20.81 -24.31
N TYR A 164 8.24 21.61 -23.66
CA TYR A 164 8.33 21.65 -22.20
C TYR A 164 8.23 23.09 -21.70
N TYR A 165 7.82 23.23 -20.44
CA TYR A 165 7.70 24.51 -19.74
C TYR A 165 8.65 24.55 -18.55
N LEU A 166 9.03 25.76 -18.15
CA LEU A 166 9.60 26.01 -16.84
C LEU A 166 8.45 26.09 -15.82
N THR A 167 8.61 25.47 -14.66
CA THR A 167 7.73 25.69 -13.52
C THR A 167 8.57 25.98 -12.29
N GLU A 168 8.05 26.80 -11.39
CA GLU A 168 8.81 27.35 -10.27
C GLU A 168 8.04 27.23 -8.95
N ASN A 169 8.77 27.01 -7.87
CA ASN A 169 8.29 27.20 -6.50
C ASN A 169 9.47 27.66 -5.63
N ASP A 170 9.28 28.66 -4.77
CA ASP A 170 10.31 29.20 -3.86
C ASP A 170 11.65 29.55 -4.55
N GLY A 171 11.58 30.11 -5.75
CA GLY A 171 12.72 30.48 -6.61
C GLY A 171 13.42 29.31 -7.28
N GLN A 172 12.96 28.08 -7.06
CA GLN A 172 13.53 26.86 -7.63
C GLN A 172 12.76 26.44 -8.87
N VAL A 173 13.49 26.20 -9.97
CA VAL A 173 12.90 25.92 -11.28
C VAL A 173 13.15 24.47 -11.68
N VAL A 174 12.10 23.81 -12.18
CA VAL A 174 12.19 22.50 -12.85
C VAL A 174 11.53 22.58 -14.22
N LYS A 175 12.02 21.81 -15.18
CA LYS A 175 11.44 21.72 -16.53
C LYS A 175 10.41 20.59 -16.59
N VAL A 176 9.24 20.83 -17.16
CA VAL A 176 8.16 19.84 -17.21
C VAL A 176 7.69 19.64 -18.64
N PHE A 177 7.80 18.41 -19.13
CA PHE A 177 7.28 18.00 -20.43
C PHE A 177 5.81 17.61 -20.35
N ALA A 178 5.04 17.94 -21.40
CA ALA A 178 3.66 17.49 -21.57
C ALA A 178 3.63 16.14 -22.29
N GLY A 179 3.37 15.07 -21.54
CA GLY A 179 3.13 13.72 -22.02
C GLY A 179 1.79 13.63 -22.78
N SER A 180 1.83 13.08 -23.99
CA SER A 180 0.68 13.03 -24.90
C SER A 180 -0.25 11.85 -24.59
N GLU A 181 -1.47 12.12 -24.15
CA GLU A 181 -2.53 11.09 -24.00
C GLU A 181 -2.74 10.38 -25.35
N ARG A 182 -2.71 11.11 -26.47
CA ARG A 182 -2.88 10.53 -27.81
C ARG A 182 -1.80 9.49 -28.13
N LEU A 183 -0.54 9.75 -27.79
CA LEU A 183 0.53 8.78 -28.01
C LEU A 183 0.37 7.54 -27.13
N ARG A 184 -0.10 7.70 -25.87
CA ARG A 184 -0.44 6.56 -25.01
C ARG A 184 -1.51 5.65 -25.64
N TYR A 185 -2.52 6.19 -26.32
CA TYR A 185 -3.50 5.32 -26.99
C TYR A 185 -3.01 4.71 -28.32
N LEU A 186 -2.02 5.33 -28.98
CA LEU A 186 -1.47 4.81 -30.23
C LEU A 186 -0.41 3.71 -29.99
N ILE A 187 0.48 3.90 -29.02
CA ILE A 187 1.63 3.03 -28.78
C ILE A 187 1.33 2.08 -27.60
N PRO A 188 1.36 0.73 -27.74
CA PRO A 188 1.64 -0.08 -28.93
C PRO A 188 0.38 -0.71 -29.56
N PHE A 189 -0.77 -0.02 -29.52
CA PHE A 189 -2.07 -0.61 -29.89
C PHE A 189 -2.51 -0.34 -31.33
N ALA A 190 -2.31 0.87 -31.83
CA ALA A 190 -2.69 1.26 -33.18
C ALA A 190 -1.62 0.82 -34.19
N ASP A 191 -1.91 0.85 -35.50
CA ASP A 191 -0.86 0.61 -36.50
C ASP A 191 0.32 1.59 -36.31
N PRO A 192 1.59 1.13 -36.36
CA PRO A 192 2.75 1.97 -36.09
C PRO A 192 2.83 3.25 -36.93
N TYR A 193 2.32 3.24 -38.17
CA TYR A 193 2.34 4.41 -39.05
C TYR A 193 1.40 5.52 -38.58
N HIS A 194 0.37 5.22 -37.79
CA HIS A 194 -0.50 6.25 -37.22
C HIS A 194 0.26 7.17 -36.24
N THR A 195 1.28 6.66 -35.55
CA THR A 195 2.16 7.49 -34.71
C THR A 195 3.00 8.43 -35.58
N VAL A 196 3.56 7.95 -36.68
CA VAL A 196 4.33 8.76 -37.62
C VAL A 196 3.46 9.85 -38.26
N GLU A 197 2.24 9.50 -38.68
CA GLU A 197 1.27 10.45 -39.22
C GLU A 197 0.85 11.51 -38.20
N TYR A 198 0.65 11.11 -36.95
CA TYR A 198 0.38 12.06 -35.86
C TYR A 198 1.54 13.03 -35.67
N CYS A 199 2.79 12.53 -35.61
CA CYS A 199 3.99 13.39 -35.55
C CYS A 199 4.06 14.36 -36.73
N ARG A 200 3.73 13.90 -37.96
CA ARG A 200 3.71 14.76 -39.16
C ARG A 200 2.67 15.86 -39.06
N THR A 201 1.46 15.52 -38.63
CA THR A 201 0.35 16.46 -38.47
C THR A 201 0.72 17.60 -37.53
N ILE A 202 1.42 17.30 -36.44
CA ILE A 202 1.91 18.33 -35.51
C ILE A 202 3.07 19.12 -36.11
N ALA A 203 4.03 18.45 -36.77
CA ALA A 203 5.18 19.10 -37.40
C ALA A 203 4.79 20.12 -38.48
N ASP A 204 3.66 19.91 -39.17
CA ASP A 204 3.14 20.82 -40.19
C ASP A 204 2.48 22.07 -39.60
N ARG A 205 2.11 22.04 -38.32
CA ARG A 205 1.40 23.14 -37.62
C ARG A 205 2.29 23.89 -36.63
N CYS A 206 3.23 23.19 -36.00
CA CYS A 206 4.07 23.71 -34.93
C CYS A 206 5.55 23.71 -35.35
N PRO A 207 6.29 24.81 -35.15
CA PRO A 207 7.71 24.85 -35.45
C PRO A 207 8.52 24.05 -34.43
N HIS A 208 9.28 23.05 -34.90
CA HIS A 208 10.17 22.21 -34.09
C HIS A 208 9.53 21.59 -32.82
N PRO A 209 8.34 20.95 -32.91
CA PRO A 209 7.66 20.42 -31.75
C PRO A 209 8.44 19.27 -31.11
N VAL A 210 8.27 19.13 -29.80
CA VAL A 210 8.72 17.98 -29.01
C VAL A 210 7.50 17.21 -28.51
N LEU A 211 7.39 15.95 -28.91
CA LEU A 211 6.29 15.06 -28.55
C LEU A 211 6.81 13.99 -27.60
N VAL A 212 6.12 13.78 -26.48
CA VAL A 212 6.54 12.82 -25.45
C VAL A 212 5.50 11.72 -25.30
N PHE A 213 5.92 10.48 -25.55
CA PHE A 213 5.26 9.28 -25.06
C PHE A 213 5.88 8.93 -23.70
N GLY A 214 5.05 8.71 -22.69
CA GLY A 214 5.48 8.20 -21.40
C GLY A 214 4.39 7.31 -20.82
N ASP A 215 4.66 6.02 -20.67
CA ASP A 215 3.68 5.05 -20.23
C ASP A 215 4.36 3.81 -19.63
N ASP A 216 3.54 2.94 -19.05
CA ASP A 216 3.97 1.70 -18.40
C ASP A 216 4.68 0.77 -19.40
N GLY A 217 5.82 0.23 -19.01
CA GLY A 217 6.58 -0.71 -19.83
C GLY A 217 5.93 -2.08 -19.86
N GLU A 218 5.14 -2.45 -18.86
CA GLU A 218 4.33 -3.68 -18.79
C GLU A 218 3.34 -3.78 -19.96
N LYS A 219 2.95 -2.65 -20.54
CA LYS A 219 2.15 -2.54 -21.75
C LYS A 219 2.78 -3.16 -22.99
N PHE A 220 4.11 -3.28 -23.00
CA PHE A 220 4.87 -3.88 -24.09
C PHE A 220 5.04 -5.39 -23.93
N GLY A 221 4.20 -6.07 -23.14
CA GLY A 221 4.18 -7.53 -23.14
C GLY A 221 3.33 -8.19 -22.05
N THR A 222 3.42 -7.69 -20.82
CA THR A 222 2.77 -8.27 -19.64
C THR A 222 1.25 -8.13 -19.69
N TRP A 223 0.75 -7.03 -20.25
CA TRP A 223 -0.69 -6.81 -20.36
C TRP A 223 -1.34 -7.85 -21.29
N PRO A 224 -2.59 -8.26 -21.01
CA PRO A 224 -3.27 -9.31 -21.78
C PRO A 224 -3.25 -9.08 -23.30
N GLY A 225 -2.74 -10.05 -24.04
CA GLY A 225 -2.60 -10.02 -25.50
C GLY A 225 -1.44 -9.18 -26.04
N THR A 226 -0.79 -8.36 -25.21
CA THR A 226 0.26 -7.45 -25.68
C THR A 226 1.55 -8.16 -26.06
N LYS A 227 1.94 -9.26 -25.39
CA LYS A 227 3.11 -10.06 -25.80
C LYS A 227 3.03 -10.54 -27.26
N ASP A 228 1.89 -11.09 -27.66
CA ASP A 228 1.68 -11.55 -29.03
C ASP A 228 1.66 -10.36 -30.00
N LEU A 229 0.94 -9.28 -29.69
CA LEU A 229 0.92 -8.08 -30.52
C LEU A 229 2.33 -7.50 -30.73
N VAL A 230 3.07 -7.30 -29.63
CA VAL A 230 4.33 -6.56 -29.60
C VAL A 230 5.46 -7.37 -30.23
N TYR A 231 5.57 -8.66 -29.89
CA TYR A 231 6.68 -9.52 -30.31
C TYR A 231 6.27 -10.59 -31.33
N GLY A 232 5.12 -11.24 -31.17
CA GLY A 232 4.61 -12.25 -32.11
C GLY A 232 4.29 -11.65 -33.49
N GLN A 233 3.53 -10.56 -33.50
CA GLN A 233 3.17 -9.77 -34.69
C GLN A 233 4.18 -8.65 -34.98
N GLN A 234 5.31 -8.65 -34.25
CA GLN A 234 6.46 -7.77 -34.44
C GLN A 234 6.10 -6.28 -34.46
N TRP A 235 5.08 -5.85 -33.71
CA TRP A 235 4.65 -4.45 -33.71
C TRP A 235 5.79 -3.50 -33.33
N LEU A 236 6.59 -3.82 -32.30
CA LEU A 236 7.68 -2.94 -31.84
C LEU A 236 8.77 -2.78 -32.90
N ARG A 237 9.15 -3.88 -33.57
CA ARG A 237 10.11 -3.87 -34.67
C ARG A 237 9.60 -3.05 -35.85
N ARG A 238 8.32 -3.20 -36.22
CA ARG A 238 7.68 -2.39 -37.28
C ARG A 238 7.63 -0.91 -36.91
N PHE A 239 7.39 -0.61 -35.64
CA PHE A 239 7.40 0.76 -35.13
C PHE A 239 8.79 1.40 -35.21
N PHE A 240 9.83 0.74 -34.71
CA PHE A 240 11.21 1.24 -34.82
C PHE A 240 11.68 1.36 -36.27
N GLN A 241 11.28 0.42 -37.14
CA GLN A 241 11.50 0.52 -38.58
C GLN A 241 10.84 1.78 -39.17
N ALA A 242 9.58 2.04 -38.84
CA ALA A 242 8.87 3.22 -39.33
C ALA A 242 9.54 4.54 -38.86
N LEU A 243 10.02 4.60 -37.61
CA LEU A 243 10.77 5.77 -37.11
C LEU A 243 12.08 5.97 -37.89
N ARG A 244 12.82 4.89 -38.13
CA ARG A 244 14.07 4.91 -38.90
C ARG A 244 13.87 5.37 -40.35
N GLU A 245 12.81 4.90 -41.01
CA GLU A 245 12.49 5.29 -42.39
C GLU A 245 12.17 6.79 -42.52
N HIS A 246 11.68 7.41 -41.44
CA HIS A 246 11.25 8.82 -41.42
C HIS A 246 12.27 9.76 -40.74
N GLN A 247 13.49 9.27 -40.49
CA GLN A 247 14.55 10.02 -39.78
C GLN A 247 14.98 11.33 -40.48
N SER A 248 14.61 11.52 -41.75
CA SER A 248 14.92 12.73 -42.52
C SER A 248 14.20 13.99 -41.99
N TRP A 249 13.07 13.82 -41.29
CA TRP A 249 12.30 14.93 -40.71
C TRP A 249 11.84 14.68 -39.26
N LEU A 250 11.73 13.42 -38.82
CA LEU A 250 11.40 13.02 -37.46
C LEU A 250 12.68 12.57 -36.74
N LYS A 251 13.01 13.20 -35.61
CA LYS A 251 14.13 12.78 -34.76
C LYS A 251 13.63 12.08 -33.50
N VAL A 252 14.01 10.83 -33.28
CA VAL A 252 13.87 10.19 -31.97
C VAL A 252 15.00 10.71 -31.07
N THR A 253 14.66 11.13 -29.86
CA THR A 253 15.58 11.81 -28.93
C THR A 253 15.20 11.51 -27.49
N THR A 254 16.02 11.91 -26.53
CA THR A 254 15.75 11.73 -25.10
C THR A 254 15.28 13.03 -24.44
N LEU A 255 14.88 12.98 -23.17
CA LEU A 255 14.47 14.17 -22.42
C LEU A 255 15.66 15.10 -22.18
N ALA A 256 16.80 14.55 -21.77
CA ALA A 256 18.06 15.27 -21.61
C ALA A 256 18.46 16.01 -22.90
N GLU A 257 18.48 15.28 -24.01
CA GLU A 257 18.88 15.83 -25.31
C GLU A 257 17.91 16.93 -25.78
N ALA A 258 16.61 16.78 -25.52
CA ALA A 258 15.64 17.83 -25.79
C ALA A 258 15.86 19.08 -24.92
N VAL A 259 16.14 18.90 -23.62
CA VAL A 259 16.47 20.02 -22.70
C VAL A 259 17.73 20.78 -23.16
N ASP A 260 18.75 20.06 -23.63
CA ASP A 260 20.03 20.67 -24.01
C ASP A 260 20.00 21.40 -25.36
N HIS A 261 19.01 21.11 -26.21
CA HIS A 261 18.98 21.58 -27.59
C HIS A 261 17.69 22.29 -28.02
N VAL A 262 16.67 22.34 -27.17
CA VAL A 262 15.40 23.01 -27.44
C VAL A 262 15.10 23.97 -26.30
N SER A 263 14.69 25.21 -26.62
CA SER A 263 14.26 26.18 -25.60
C SER A 263 12.89 25.82 -25.03
N PRO A 264 12.60 26.15 -23.76
CA PRO A 264 11.25 25.99 -23.20
C PRO A 264 10.24 26.83 -24.00
N LEU A 265 9.00 26.36 -24.05
CA LEU A 265 7.89 27.11 -24.65
C LEU A 265 7.51 28.35 -23.82
N GLY A 266 7.78 28.31 -22.51
CA GLY A 266 7.54 29.40 -21.58
C GLY A 266 7.60 28.94 -20.14
N THR A 267 6.95 29.71 -19.26
CA THR A 267 6.76 29.36 -17.85
C THR A 267 5.29 29.01 -17.61
N GLN A 268 5.03 27.93 -16.88
CA GLN A 268 3.68 27.51 -16.52
C GLN A 268 3.60 26.99 -15.08
N TYR A 269 2.58 27.44 -14.34
CA TYR A 269 2.20 26.89 -13.04
C TYR A 269 1.12 25.83 -13.24
N LEU A 270 1.29 24.66 -12.64
CA LEU A 270 0.41 23.52 -12.84
C LEU A 270 -0.41 23.27 -11.56
N PRO A 271 -1.74 23.06 -11.68
CA PRO A 271 -2.57 22.79 -10.52
C PRO A 271 -2.34 21.37 -10.00
N ASP A 272 -2.85 21.10 -8.80
CA ASP A 272 -2.90 19.76 -8.24
C ASP A 272 -3.71 18.82 -9.16
N ALA A 273 -3.05 17.82 -9.72
CA ALA A 273 -3.66 16.93 -10.71
C ALA A 273 -2.90 15.60 -10.83
N SER A 274 -3.41 14.74 -11.71
CA SER A 274 -2.80 13.50 -12.21
C SER A 274 -3.34 13.26 -13.62
N TYR A 275 -3.04 12.10 -14.22
CA TYR A 275 -3.76 11.66 -15.41
C TYR A 275 -5.26 11.54 -15.12
N ARG A 276 -6.07 11.76 -16.16
CA ARG A 276 -7.53 11.90 -16.04
C ARG A 276 -8.17 10.78 -15.24
N GLU A 277 -7.84 9.52 -15.53
CA GLU A 277 -8.43 8.35 -14.86
C GLU A 277 -8.22 8.37 -13.33
N MET A 278 -7.02 8.73 -12.86
CA MET A 278 -6.71 8.84 -11.44
C MET A 278 -7.65 9.78 -10.70
N THR A 279 -7.91 10.95 -11.31
CA THR A 279 -8.78 11.97 -10.70
C THR A 279 -10.22 11.47 -10.56
N GLU A 280 -10.69 10.63 -11.49
CA GLU A 280 -12.01 10.01 -11.44
C GLU A 280 -12.06 8.93 -10.35
N TRP A 281 -11.06 8.05 -10.26
CA TRP A 281 -11.01 6.97 -9.28
C TRP A 281 -10.92 7.45 -7.82
N ALA A 282 -10.32 8.62 -7.60
CA ALA A 282 -10.16 9.22 -6.27
C ALA A 282 -11.49 9.72 -5.65
N LEU A 283 -12.55 9.87 -6.45
CA LEU A 283 -13.86 10.28 -5.93
C LEU A 283 -14.52 9.15 -5.11
N PRO A 284 -15.35 9.48 -4.10
CA PRO A 284 -16.24 8.50 -3.47
C PRO A 284 -17.15 7.81 -4.50
N THR A 285 -17.51 6.55 -4.28
CA THR A 285 -18.24 5.72 -5.26
C THR A 285 -19.49 6.36 -5.83
N GLU A 286 -20.35 6.95 -4.99
CA GLU A 286 -21.55 7.65 -5.48
C GLU A 286 -21.20 8.86 -6.34
N GLN A 287 -20.17 9.61 -5.97
CA GLN A 287 -19.71 10.77 -6.74
C GLN A 287 -19.10 10.35 -8.08
N GLN A 288 -18.42 9.20 -8.14
CA GLN A 288 -17.99 8.61 -9.42
C GLN A 288 -19.18 8.32 -10.34
N ARG A 289 -20.26 7.72 -9.81
CA ARG A 289 -21.48 7.45 -10.58
C ARG A 289 -22.14 8.73 -11.08
N HIS A 290 -22.18 9.78 -10.26
CA HIS A 290 -22.70 11.08 -10.68
C HIS A 290 -21.83 11.71 -11.77
N TYR A 291 -20.51 11.71 -11.58
CA TYR A 291 -19.55 12.24 -12.54
C TYR A 291 -19.66 11.55 -13.90
N ARG A 292 -19.69 10.21 -13.94
CA ARG A 292 -19.81 9.44 -15.20
C ARG A 292 -21.11 9.76 -15.94
N ARG A 293 -22.25 9.77 -15.25
CA ARG A 293 -23.55 10.12 -15.87
C ARG A 293 -23.56 11.52 -16.46
N LEU A 294 -22.97 12.50 -15.77
CA LEU A 294 -22.86 13.88 -16.27
C LEU A 294 -21.92 13.94 -17.48
N LYS A 295 -20.77 13.27 -17.41
CA LYS A 295 -19.79 13.18 -18.50
C LYS A 295 -20.42 12.60 -19.76
N GLU A 296 -21.06 11.43 -19.66
CA GLU A 296 -21.74 10.77 -20.78
C GLU A 296 -22.83 11.65 -21.42
N GLY A 297 -23.53 12.45 -20.62
CA GLY A 297 -24.52 13.41 -21.12
C GLY A 297 -23.88 14.61 -21.83
N LEU A 298 -22.76 15.12 -21.33
CA LEU A 298 -22.04 16.27 -21.90
C LEU A 298 -21.23 15.90 -23.13
N GLU A 299 -20.64 14.71 -23.19
CA GLU A 299 -19.86 14.21 -24.34
C GLU A 299 -20.67 14.16 -25.63
N ARG A 300 -22.00 14.04 -25.52
CA ARG A 300 -22.94 14.06 -26.66
C ARG A 300 -23.26 15.47 -27.16
N GLN A 301 -22.84 16.51 -26.45
CA GLN A 301 -23.11 17.90 -26.83
C GLN A 301 -22.01 18.42 -27.77
N PRO A 302 -22.35 19.23 -28.80
CA PRO A 302 -21.37 19.82 -29.71
C PRO A 302 -20.28 20.65 -29.02
N ASP A 303 -20.61 21.26 -27.87
CA ASP A 303 -19.68 22.10 -27.10
C ASP A 303 -18.70 21.29 -26.21
N TRP A 304 -18.78 19.96 -26.18
CA TRP A 304 -17.90 19.13 -25.34
C TRP A 304 -16.40 19.46 -25.48
N PRO A 305 -15.83 19.69 -26.68
CA PRO A 305 -14.41 20.06 -26.80
C PRO A 305 -14.04 21.33 -26.03
N ARG A 306 -14.98 22.28 -25.90
CA ARG A 306 -14.79 23.53 -25.13
C ARG A 306 -15.01 23.33 -23.63
N ILE A 307 -15.86 22.38 -23.25
CA ILE A 307 -16.20 22.08 -21.84
C ILE A 307 -15.17 21.16 -21.19
N ARG A 308 -14.66 20.17 -21.94
CA ARG A 308 -13.75 19.11 -21.47
C ARG A 308 -12.58 19.62 -20.61
N PRO A 309 -11.85 20.70 -20.97
CA PRO A 309 -10.72 21.20 -20.17
C PRO A 309 -11.12 21.72 -18.78
N PHE A 310 -12.39 22.07 -18.59
CA PHE A 310 -12.94 22.57 -17.33
C PHE A 310 -13.65 21.48 -16.53
N PHE A 311 -13.81 20.27 -17.08
CA PHE A 311 -14.52 19.16 -16.44
C PHE A 311 -13.55 18.32 -15.60
N ARG A 312 -13.49 18.58 -14.29
CA ARG A 312 -12.51 17.99 -13.37
C ARG A 312 -13.14 17.06 -12.33
N ALA A 313 -12.34 16.12 -11.84
CA ALA A 313 -12.70 15.22 -10.76
C ALA A 313 -11.85 15.51 -9.49
N GLY A 314 -11.54 14.49 -8.68
CA GLY A 314 -10.86 14.65 -7.40
C GLY A 314 -9.32 14.68 -7.50
N SER A 315 -8.66 14.90 -6.36
CA SER A 315 -7.21 14.69 -6.21
C SER A 315 -6.92 13.36 -5.51
N TRP A 316 -5.70 12.83 -5.70
CA TRP A 316 -5.29 11.54 -5.12
C TRP A 316 -5.50 11.46 -3.60
N ARG A 317 -5.31 12.57 -2.87
CA ARG A 317 -5.52 12.63 -1.41
C ARG A 317 -6.91 12.14 -0.97
N ASN A 318 -7.92 12.24 -1.84
CA ASN A 318 -9.27 11.78 -1.53
C ASN A 318 -9.37 10.25 -1.37
N PHE A 319 -8.39 9.47 -1.81
CA PHE A 319 -8.32 8.04 -1.46
C PHE A 319 -8.22 7.81 0.05
N LEU A 320 -7.56 8.71 0.78
CA LEU A 320 -7.51 8.66 2.25
C LEU A 320 -8.86 8.98 2.90
N VAL A 321 -9.83 9.53 2.16
CA VAL A 321 -11.22 9.69 2.60
C VAL A 321 -12.06 8.51 2.16
N LYS A 322 -11.92 8.09 0.90
CA LYS A 322 -12.63 6.93 0.32
C LYS A 322 -12.33 5.65 1.09
N TYR A 323 -11.08 5.47 1.52
CA TYR A 323 -10.59 4.28 2.22
C TYR A 323 -9.95 4.66 3.57
N PRO A 324 -10.72 4.58 4.68
CA PRO A 324 -10.18 4.79 6.02
C PRO A 324 -8.97 3.92 6.35
N GLU A 325 -8.90 2.70 5.84
CA GLU A 325 -7.78 1.77 6.07
C GLU A 325 -6.49 2.24 5.40
N ALA A 326 -6.59 2.92 4.23
CA ALA A 326 -5.45 3.58 3.61
C ALA A 326 -4.98 4.78 4.44
N ARG A 327 -5.91 5.52 5.06
CA ARG A 327 -5.58 6.62 6.00
C ARG A 327 -4.89 6.10 7.26
N GLU A 328 -5.35 4.99 7.83
CA GLU A 328 -4.71 4.35 8.98
C GLU A 328 -3.24 4.03 8.64
N MET A 329 -3.00 3.33 7.52
CA MET A 329 -1.64 3.02 7.05
C MET A 329 -0.81 4.29 6.78
N TYR A 330 -1.41 5.31 6.15
CA TYR A 330 -0.77 6.61 5.88
C TYR A 330 -0.34 7.34 7.16
N THR A 331 -1.24 7.42 8.13
CA THR A 331 -0.96 8.11 9.38
C THR A 331 0.02 7.35 10.26
N ARG A 332 -0.01 6.01 10.22
CA ARG A 332 1.03 5.16 10.82
C ARG A 332 2.39 5.42 10.19
N MET A 333 2.48 5.50 8.86
CA MET A 333 3.70 5.89 8.14
C MET A 333 4.20 7.27 8.59
N LEU A 334 3.33 8.27 8.72
CA LEU A 334 3.71 9.60 9.21
C LEU A 334 4.23 9.58 10.65
N GLN A 335 3.69 8.71 11.52
CA GLN A 335 4.20 8.54 12.89
C GLN A 335 5.63 8.00 12.88
N VAL A 336 5.89 6.93 12.10
CA VAL A 336 7.23 6.34 11.96
C VAL A 336 8.21 7.35 11.37
N SER A 337 7.79 8.09 10.32
CA SER A 337 8.60 9.14 9.70
C SER A 337 8.95 10.27 10.68
N ARG A 338 8.00 10.72 11.51
CA ARG A 338 8.27 11.72 12.56
C ARG A 338 9.25 11.21 13.60
N LYS A 339 9.04 9.99 14.10
CA LYS A 339 9.91 9.35 15.09
C LYS A 339 11.34 9.17 14.57
N LEU A 340 11.50 8.77 13.31
CA LEU A 340 12.82 8.69 12.65
C LEU A 340 13.51 10.04 12.59
N ALA A 341 12.78 11.11 12.24
CA ALA A 341 13.32 12.46 12.19
C ALA A 341 13.79 12.93 13.58
N GLU A 342 12.96 12.75 14.62
CA GLU A 342 13.31 13.11 16.01
C GLU A 342 14.58 12.36 16.51
N LEU A 343 14.69 11.07 16.21
CA LEU A 343 15.85 10.25 16.60
C LEU A 343 17.11 10.54 15.77
N THR A 344 16.94 11.06 14.55
CA THR A 344 18.04 11.53 13.70
C THR A 344 18.55 12.87 14.21
N ASP A 345 17.68 13.82 14.54
CA ASP A 345 18.08 15.15 15.01
C ASP A 345 18.72 15.11 16.40
N SER A 346 18.18 14.30 17.32
CA SER A 346 18.81 14.08 18.64
C SER A 346 20.19 13.42 18.58
N SER A 347 20.57 12.83 17.44
CA SER A 347 21.90 12.25 17.23
C SER A 347 22.94 13.23 16.66
N ARG A 348 22.52 14.43 16.23
CA ARG A 348 23.44 15.51 15.88
C ARG A 348 23.86 16.15 17.20
N GLU A 349 25.11 15.95 17.63
CA GLU A 349 25.68 16.70 18.77
C GLU A 349 25.37 18.20 18.61
N PRO A 350 25.11 18.94 19.70
CA PRO A 350 24.97 20.39 19.61
C PRO A 350 26.28 20.92 19.02
N ARG A 351 26.21 21.42 17.77
CA ARG A 351 27.31 22.17 17.18
C ARG A 351 27.67 23.25 18.18
N HIS A 352 28.88 23.22 18.72
CA HIS A 352 29.42 24.34 19.49
C HIS A 352 29.26 25.60 18.63
N SER A 353 28.24 26.40 18.94
CA SER A 353 28.11 27.73 18.38
C SER A 353 29.24 28.55 18.98
N THR A 354 30.31 28.70 18.21
CA THR A 354 31.26 29.79 18.43
C THR A 354 30.49 31.10 18.39
N GLY A 355 30.75 31.94 19.37
CA GLY A 355 29.78 32.89 19.88
C GLY A 355 29.40 34.00 18.90
N ARG A 356 28.16 34.47 19.06
CA ARG A 356 27.82 35.89 19.01
C ARG A 356 26.66 36.12 19.98
N ARG A 357 26.97 36.79 21.09
CA ARG A 357 25.98 37.57 21.84
C ARG A 357 25.50 38.68 20.92
N ILE A 358 24.19 38.74 20.69
CA ILE A 358 23.52 39.98 20.40
C ILE A 358 22.34 40.01 21.36
N ASP A 359 22.48 40.89 22.35
CA ASP A 359 21.40 41.39 23.17
C ASP A 359 20.42 42.11 22.24
N ASP A 360 19.12 41.83 22.37
CA ASP A 360 18.11 42.90 22.45
C ASP A 360 16.76 42.31 22.84
N ALA A 361 16.28 42.83 23.97
CA ALA A 361 14.95 42.60 24.50
C ALA A 361 14.00 43.65 23.90
N HIS A 362 12.84 43.23 23.38
CA HIS A 362 11.60 43.98 23.55
C HIS A 362 10.37 43.06 23.44
N ALA A 363 9.49 43.23 24.42
CA ALA A 363 8.28 42.46 24.70
C ALA A 363 7.09 42.87 23.82
N SER A 364 6.17 41.93 23.50
CA SER A 364 4.77 41.93 23.99
C SER A 364 3.83 41.02 23.17
N GLY A 365 2.93 40.32 23.90
CA GLY A 365 1.71 39.64 23.41
C GLY A 365 1.92 38.19 22.96
N GLY A 366 1.46 37.13 23.62
CA GLY A 366 0.28 36.97 24.47
C GLY A 366 -0.64 35.90 23.87
N GLY A 367 -0.24 34.62 23.97
CA GLY A 367 -1.03 33.48 23.49
C GLY A 367 -0.54 32.18 24.13
N VAL A 368 -1.17 31.79 25.23
CA VAL A 368 -0.83 30.59 26.01
C VAL A 368 -1.35 29.35 25.28
N HIS A 369 -0.47 28.66 24.56
CA HIS A 369 -0.71 27.26 24.19
C HIS A 369 -0.33 26.36 25.37
N LEU A 370 -1.35 25.72 25.95
CA LEU A 370 -1.21 24.64 26.93
C LEU A 370 -0.50 23.43 26.29
N LEU A 371 0.83 23.40 26.42
CA LEU A 371 1.63 22.19 26.27
C LEU A 371 1.28 21.24 27.42
N ALA A 372 0.53 20.18 27.13
CA ALA A 372 0.36 19.05 28.04
C ALA A 372 1.73 18.44 28.34
N GLY A 373 2.07 18.38 29.63
CA GLY A 373 3.38 18.01 30.13
C GLY A 373 3.85 16.64 29.67
N ARG A 374 4.92 16.61 28.87
CA ARG A 374 5.86 15.49 28.83
C ARG A 374 6.55 15.46 30.20
N THR A 375 6.16 14.55 31.08
CA THR A 375 7.02 14.14 32.20
C THR A 375 8.24 13.48 31.58
N GLY A 376 9.37 14.18 31.61
CA GLY A 376 10.64 13.71 31.07
C GLY A 376 11.09 12.45 31.79
N THR A 377 11.02 11.31 31.11
CA THR A 377 11.99 10.25 31.28
C THR A 377 13.27 10.72 30.59
N THR A 378 14.28 11.04 31.39
CA THR A 378 15.66 11.16 30.93
C THR A 378 16.00 9.88 30.17
N ALA A 379 16.21 9.99 28.86
CA ALA A 379 16.68 8.87 28.05
C ALA A 379 18.01 8.40 28.66
N SER A 380 18.06 7.14 29.14
CA SER A 380 19.33 6.50 29.44
C SER A 380 20.22 6.57 28.19
N PRO A 381 21.52 6.87 28.31
CA PRO A 381 22.41 6.91 27.14
C PRO A 381 22.31 5.57 26.41
N SER A 382 22.01 5.60 25.11
CA SER A 382 21.90 4.36 24.34
C SER A 382 23.22 3.60 24.45
N LEU A 383 23.17 2.35 24.92
CA LEU A 383 24.33 1.44 25.01
C LEU A 383 24.95 1.08 23.65
N LEU A 384 24.40 1.60 22.56
CA LEU A 384 24.84 1.36 21.18
C LEU A 384 26.05 2.23 20.83
N SER A 385 27.04 1.62 20.17
CA SER A 385 28.15 2.38 19.58
C SER A 385 27.63 3.34 18.50
N PRO A 386 28.34 4.46 18.22
CA PRO A 386 27.94 5.39 17.15
C PRO A 386 27.80 4.74 15.77
N ALA A 387 28.62 3.72 15.47
CA ALA A 387 28.52 2.96 14.23
C ALA A 387 27.24 2.11 14.20
N ALA A 388 26.94 1.36 15.25
CA ALA A 388 25.72 0.56 15.34
C ALA A 388 24.46 1.44 15.25
N ARG A 389 24.47 2.60 15.91
CA ARG A 389 23.38 3.58 15.83
C ARG A 389 23.16 4.07 14.39
N ARG A 390 24.23 4.41 13.66
CA ARG A 390 24.13 4.83 12.24
C ARG A 390 23.56 3.73 11.35
N THR A 391 24.00 2.49 11.53
CA THR A 391 23.48 1.34 10.78
C THR A 391 21.98 1.15 11.04
N LEU A 392 21.55 1.16 12.30
CA LEU A 392 20.14 1.02 12.66
C LEU A 392 19.29 2.17 12.12
N LEU A 393 19.78 3.42 12.17
CA LEU A 393 19.08 4.58 11.60
C LEU A 393 18.94 4.46 10.08
N SER A 394 19.98 4.01 9.39
CA SER A 394 19.95 3.79 7.94
C SER A 394 18.96 2.71 7.57
N GLU A 395 18.96 1.59 8.30
CA GLU A 395 18.02 0.50 8.07
C GLU A 395 16.58 0.94 8.37
N ALA A 396 16.32 1.61 9.50
CA ALA A 396 14.99 2.14 9.82
C ALA A 396 14.47 3.10 8.75
N ARG A 397 15.35 3.94 8.17
CA ARG A 397 15.01 4.82 7.04
C ARG A 397 14.66 4.03 5.78
N ARG A 398 15.47 3.02 5.42
CA ARG A 398 15.20 2.15 4.27
C ARG A 398 13.86 1.45 4.41
N ARG A 399 13.57 0.88 5.58
CA ARG A 399 12.28 0.27 5.92
C ARG A 399 11.12 1.26 5.77
N LEU A 400 11.25 2.46 6.33
CA LEU A 400 10.25 3.52 6.14
C LEU A 400 10.03 3.85 4.66
N TYR A 401 11.09 4.00 3.87
CA TYR A 401 10.96 4.32 2.45
C TYR A 401 10.27 3.20 1.66
N ARG A 402 10.56 1.93 1.96
CA ARG A 402 9.85 0.78 1.38
C ARG A 402 8.36 0.77 1.74
N ALA A 403 8.03 1.10 2.99
CA ALA A 403 6.64 1.25 3.45
C ALA A 403 5.87 2.40 2.78
N GLN A 404 6.56 3.31 2.10
CA GLN A 404 5.93 4.44 1.41
C GLN A 404 5.52 4.08 -0.03
N CYS A 405 5.79 2.86 -0.51
CA CYS A 405 5.37 2.37 -1.82
C CYS A 405 3.86 2.56 -2.04
N ASN A 406 3.47 3.17 -3.16
CA ASN A 406 2.13 3.74 -3.32
C ASN A 406 0.99 2.71 -3.42
N CYS A 407 1.22 1.55 -4.04
CA CYS A 407 0.15 0.69 -4.53
C CYS A 407 -0.92 0.29 -3.49
N PRO A 408 -0.57 -0.04 -2.22
CA PRO A 408 -1.58 -0.38 -1.23
C PRO A 408 -2.29 0.84 -0.61
N TYR A 409 -2.00 2.09 -1.01
CA TYR A 409 -2.65 3.29 -0.46
C TYR A 409 -3.87 3.76 -1.27
N TRP A 410 -4.16 3.15 -2.43
CA TRP A 410 -5.26 3.56 -3.30
C TRP A 410 -5.74 2.40 -4.18
N HIS A 411 -6.82 2.60 -4.93
CA HIS A 411 -7.34 1.61 -5.86
C HIS A 411 -7.92 2.26 -7.11
N GLY A 412 -7.51 1.77 -8.29
CA GLY A 412 -7.97 2.20 -9.60
C GLY A 412 -8.45 1.02 -10.43
N ALA A 413 -7.76 0.73 -11.54
CA ALA A 413 -8.07 -0.42 -12.40
C ALA A 413 -7.51 -1.76 -11.89
N PHE A 414 -6.43 -1.72 -11.09
CA PHE A 414 -5.71 -2.90 -10.60
C PHE A 414 -5.77 -3.00 -9.08
N GLY A 415 -5.59 -4.22 -8.56
CA GLY A 415 -5.93 -4.62 -7.20
C GLY A 415 -5.51 -3.63 -6.10
N GLY A 416 -4.30 -3.05 -6.17
CA GLY A 416 -3.87 -1.95 -5.28
C GLY A 416 -4.16 -2.23 -3.80
N LEU A 417 -4.81 -1.30 -3.11
CA LEU A 417 -5.27 -1.42 -1.73
C LEU A 417 -6.05 -2.72 -1.46
N TYR A 418 -6.78 -3.28 -2.43
CA TYR A 418 -7.56 -4.51 -2.22
C TYR A 418 -6.71 -5.78 -2.12
N LEU A 419 -5.43 -5.74 -2.49
CA LEU A 419 -4.51 -6.90 -2.41
C LEU A 419 -3.89 -7.01 -1.02
N PRO A 420 -4.21 -8.06 -0.22
CA PRO A 420 -3.70 -8.19 1.14
C PRO A 420 -2.18 -8.31 1.21
N HIS A 421 -1.55 -8.97 0.24
CA HIS A 421 -0.09 -9.15 0.22
C HIS A 421 0.66 -7.81 0.10
N LEU A 422 0.15 -6.85 -0.68
CA LEU A 422 0.74 -5.51 -0.77
C LEU A 422 0.56 -4.71 0.53
N ARG A 423 -0.64 -4.73 1.14
CA ARG A 423 -0.87 -4.08 2.44
C ARG A 423 0.02 -4.69 3.53
N ASN A 424 0.09 -6.02 3.60
CA ASN A 424 0.91 -6.73 4.57
C ASN A 424 2.39 -6.42 4.38
N ALA A 425 2.87 -6.25 3.14
CA ALA A 425 4.25 -5.86 2.89
C ALA A 425 4.55 -4.45 3.42
N VAL A 426 3.68 -3.47 3.20
CA VAL A 426 3.86 -2.13 3.76
C VAL A 426 3.80 -2.13 5.30
N TYR A 427 2.82 -2.82 5.91
CA TYR A 427 2.78 -2.94 7.37
C TYR A 427 4.02 -3.63 7.93
N LYS A 428 4.54 -4.67 7.26
CA LYS A 428 5.80 -5.32 7.64
C LYS A 428 6.95 -4.33 7.71
N GLU A 429 7.13 -3.53 6.68
CA GLU A 429 8.18 -2.52 6.62
C GLU A 429 7.97 -1.41 7.68
N LEU A 430 6.72 -0.99 7.94
CA LEU A 430 6.39 -0.03 9.01
C LEU A 430 6.70 -0.57 10.41
N ILE A 431 6.30 -1.80 10.71
CA ILE A 431 6.51 -2.43 12.02
C ILE A 431 7.99 -2.69 12.25
N GLN A 432 8.73 -3.10 11.21
CA GLN A 432 10.18 -3.25 11.28
C GLN A 432 10.87 -1.92 11.53
N ALA A 433 10.51 -0.86 10.80
CA ALA A 433 11.02 0.48 11.04
C ALA A 433 10.73 0.93 12.48
N ASP A 434 9.49 0.84 12.95
CA ASP A 434 9.11 1.24 14.30
C ASP A 434 9.86 0.44 15.38
N THR A 435 10.06 -0.86 15.17
CA THR A 435 10.80 -1.74 16.10
C THR A 435 12.27 -1.33 16.19
N LEU A 436 12.93 -1.03 15.06
CA LEU A 436 14.29 -0.51 15.05
C LEU A 436 14.38 0.87 15.74
N LEU A 437 13.36 1.73 15.55
CA LEU A 437 13.28 3.03 16.22
C LEU A 437 13.07 2.90 17.73
N GLU A 438 12.31 1.90 18.21
CA GLU A 438 12.22 1.61 19.65
C GLU A 438 13.57 1.16 20.22
N GLN A 439 14.32 0.31 19.52
CA GLN A 439 15.68 -0.08 19.92
C GLN A 439 16.62 1.14 20.00
N LEU A 440 16.55 2.04 19.01
CA LEU A 440 17.30 3.30 18.99
C LEU A 440 16.92 4.27 20.12
N ALA A 441 15.70 4.18 20.62
CA ALA A 441 15.20 4.92 21.78
C ALA A 441 15.59 4.27 23.12
N GLY A 442 16.32 3.13 23.10
CA GLY A 442 16.79 2.42 24.30
C GLY A 442 15.86 1.31 24.80
N ASN A 443 14.79 1.00 24.07
CA ASN A 443 13.80 0.00 24.47
C ASN A 443 14.22 -1.41 24.01
N THR A 444 15.26 -1.97 24.65
CA THR A 444 15.86 -3.28 24.30
C THR A 444 15.52 -4.42 25.27
N ALA A 445 14.86 -4.13 26.38
CA ALA A 445 14.33 -5.10 27.36
C ALA A 445 12.79 -5.02 27.37
N PRO A 446 12.05 -5.95 27.99
CA PRO A 446 10.59 -5.87 28.07
C PRO A 446 10.12 -4.50 28.61
N TRP A 447 9.17 -3.89 27.90
CA TRP A 447 8.69 -2.54 28.18
C TRP A 447 7.19 -2.43 27.95
N LEU A 448 6.56 -1.41 28.56
CA LEU A 448 5.17 -1.04 28.35
C LEU A 448 5.03 0.48 28.20
N ARG A 449 4.15 0.91 27.31
CA ARG A 449 3.79 2.32 27.13
C ARG A 449 2.29 2.43 26.83
N ILE A 450 1.66 3.50 27.32
CA ILE A 450 0.34 3.92 26.86
C ILE A 450 0.35 5.42 26.61
N ASP A 451 -0.07 5.80 25.40
CA ASP A 451 -0.12 7.19 24.94
C ASP A 451 -1.52 7.52 24.42
N ALA A 452 -1.89 8.80 24.48
CA ALA A 452 -3.10 9.32 23.85
C ALA A 452 -2.76 10.52 22.97
N HIS A 453 -3.05 10.40 21.67
CA HIS A 453 -2.76 11.42 20.68
C HIS A 453 -3.78 11.32 19.54
N ASP A 454 -3.95 12.40 18.80
CA ASP A 454 -4.61 12.34 17.49
C ASP A 454 -3.66 11.65 16.50
N PHE A 455 -3.81 10.34 16.36
CA PHE A 455 -2.89 9.51 15.59
C PHE A 455 -3.27 9.49 14.11
N ASN A 456 -4.55 9.73 13.79
CA ASN A 456 -5.11 9.62 12.44
C ASN A 456 -5.52 10.97 11.80
N CYS A 457 -5.24 12.08 12.47
CA CYS A 457 -5.53 13.46 12.06
C CYS A 457 -7.03 13.77 11.90
N ASP A 458 -7.89 13.23 12.79
CA ASP A 458 -9.33 13.48 12.80
C ASP A 458 -9.80 14.42 13.94
N ALA A 459 -8.85 15.02 14.67
CA ALA A 459 -9.04 15.86 15.84
C ALA A 459 -9.61 15.14 17.08
N ARG A 460 -9.67 13.81 17.07
CA ARG A 460 -9.99 12.97 18.24
C ARG A 460 -8.72 12.25 18.67
N LYS A 461 -8.65 11.89 19.95
CA LYS A 461 -7.50 11.16 20.47
C LYS A 461 -7.78 9.67 20.44
N GLU A 462 -6.91 8.94 19.76
CA GLU A 462 -6.75 7.51 19.89
C GLU A 462 -5.87 7.17 21.10
N LEU A 463 -5.94 5.92 21.54
CA LEU A 463 -5.03 5.36 22.54
C LEU A 463 -4.08 4.39 21.86
N CYS A 464 -2.79 4.40 22.22
CA CYS A 464 -1.83 3.40 21.78
C CYS A 464 -1.27 2.70 23.02
N LEU A 465 -1.54 1.40 23.17
CA LEU A 465 -0.90 0.53 24.15
C LEU A 465 0.20 -0.23 23.43
N ALA A 466 1.44 -0.13 23.88
CA ALA A 466 2.57 -0.76 23.21
C ALA A 466 3.50 -1.47 24.20
N SER A 467 4.09 -2.56 23.73
CA SER A 467 5.10 -3.36 24.41
C SER A 467 6.23 -3.75 23.46
N ASP A 468 7.23 -4.46 23.99
CA ASP A 468 8.30 -5.08 23.20
C ASP A 468 7.78 -6.13 22.19
N ARG A 469 6.53 -6.60 22.34
CA ARG A 469 5.91 -7.59 21.45
C ARG A 469 4.74 -7.04 20.64
N LEU A 470 3.97 -6.12 21.18
CA LEU A 470 2.68 -5.68 20.61
C LEU A 470 2.61 -4.15 20.44
N ALA A 471 1.80 -3.68 19.49
CA ALA A 471 1.26 -2.32 19.51
C ALA A 471 -0.23 -2.36 19.15
N ALA A 472 -1.08 -1.85 20.04
CA ALA A 472 -2.53 -1.91 19.95
C ALA A 472 -3.11 -0.49 19.96
N TYR A 473 -3.81 -0.11 18.89
CA TYR A 473 -4.42 1.21 18.77
C TYR A 473 -5.94 1.15 18.92
N LEU A 474 -6.46 1.95 19.84
CA LEU A 474 -7.88 2.06 20.16
C LEU A 474 -8.44 3.40 19.70
N ALA A 475 -9.65 3.40 19.14
CA ALA A 475 -10.36 4.61 18.70
C ALA A 475 -11.62 4.87 19.55
N PRO A 476 -11.50 5.51 20.74
CA PRO A 476 -12.65 5.91 21.56
C PRO A 476 -13.66 6.76 20.76
N GLY A 477 -13.17 7.60 19.85
CA GLY A 477 -13.98 8.43 18.97
C GLY A 477 -14.89 7.65 17.99
N ARG A 478 -14.70 6.33 17.86
CA ARG A 478 -15.41 5.49 16.89
C ARG A 478 -15.56 4.05 17.41
N GLY A 479 -16.54 3.84 18.29
CA GLY A 479 -16.91 2.54 18.87
C GLY A 479 -15.93 1.98 19.92
N GLY A 480 -14.85 2.72 20.24
CA GLY A 480 -13.79 2.21 21.10
C GLY A 480 -13.06 1.02 20.50
N HIS A 481 -13.05 0.90 19.16
CA HIS A 481 -12.50 -0.25 18.45
C HIS A 481 -10.99 -0.35 18.62
N LEU A 482 -10.49 -1.58 18.66
CA LEU A 482 -9.10 -1.89 18.32
C LEU A 482 -8.99 -1.88 16.79
N TYR A 483 -8.33 -0.87 16.23
CA TYR A 483 -8.28 -0.65 14.78
C TYR A 483 -6.95 -1.06 14.14
N GLU A 484 -5.87 -1.16 14.92
CA GLU A 484 -4.55 -1.64 14.52
C GLU A 484 -3.96 -2.50 15.64
N LEU A 485 -3.35 -3.64 15.27
CA LEU A 485 -2.72 -4.57 16.19
C LEU A 485 -1.47 -5.18 15.55
N ASP A 486 -0.32 -4.62 15.89
CA ASP A 486 0.99 -5.03 15.39
C ASP A 486 1.58 -6.16 16.26
N LEU A 487 2.04 -7.23 15.60
CA LEU A 487 2.92 -8.24 16.18
C LEU A 487 4.37 -7.98 15.75
N ARG A 488 5.21 -7.48 16.66
CA ARG A 488 6.59 -7.07 16.33
C ARG A 488 7.48 -8.22 15.87
N ALA A 489 7.34 -9.41 16.48
CA ALA A 489 8.17 -10.57 16.15
C ALA A 489 7.97 -11.06 14.71
N LEU A 490 6.74 -10.98 14.20
CA LEU A 490 6.38 -11.36 12.82
C LEU A 490 6.42 -10.18 11.86
N ALA A 491 6.36 -8.94 12.38
CA ALA A 491 6.10 -7.74 11.60
C ALA A 491 4.80 -7.86 10.80
N VAL A 492 3.71 -8.23 11.48
CA VAL A 492 2.38 -8.40 10.89
C VAL A 492 1.38 -7.52 11.66
N ASN A 493 0.52 -6.82 10.93
CA ASN A 493 -0.65 -6.15 11.49
C ASN A 493 -1.88 -7.05 11.33
N LEU A 494 -2.44 -7.53 12.43
CA LEU A 494 -3.62 -8.41 12.45
C LEU A 494 -4.92 -7.70 12.07
N LEU A 495 -4.90 -6.39 11.89
CA LEU A 495 -6.05 -5.56 11.54
C LEU A 495 -5.85 -4.78 10.22
N ALA A 496 -4.90 -5.24 9.39
CA ALA A 496 -4.74 -4.83 8.00
C ALA A 496 -5.85 -5.35 7.06
N THR A 497 -7.08 -5.43 7.56
CA THR A 497 -8.29 -5.84 6.84
C THR A 497 -8.89 -4.68 6.04
N LEU A 498 -10.00 -4.91 5.35
CA LEU A 498 -10.69 -3.95 4.52
C LEU A 498 -12.21 -4.21 4.54
N ASN A 499 -13.01 -3.16 4.73
CA ASN A 499 -14.46 -3.32 4.64
C ASN A 499 -14.93 -3.61 3.21
N ARG A 500 -15.97 -4.43 3.08
CA ARG A 500 -16.70 -4.62 1.83
C ARG A 500 -17.50 -3.36 1.51
N ARG A 501 -17.14 -2.69 0.41
CA ARG A 501 -17.70 -1.40 -0.01
C ARG A 501 -18.23 -1.47 -1.44
N PRO A 502 -19.20 -0.61 -1.80
CA PRO A 502 -19.57 -0.46 -3.19
C PRO A 502 -18.41 0.17 -3.98
N GLU A 503 -18.12 -0.39 -5.15
CA GLU A 503 -17.25 0.20 -6.16
C GLU A 503 -18.03 0.36 -7.47
N PRO A 504 -17.72 1.35 -8.32
CA PRO A 504 -18.51 1.63 -9.52
C PRO A 504 -18.58 0.45 -10.50
N TYR A 505 -17.57 -0.40 -10.55
CA TYR A 505 -17.57 -1.59 -11.41
C TYR A 505 -18.54 -2.68 -10.93
N HIS A 506 -19.06 -2.62 -9.70
CA HIS A 506 -20.09 -3.54 -9.23
C HIS A 506 -21.41 -3.41 -10.00
N ASP A 507 -21.69 -2.24 -10.58
CA ASP A 507 -22.90 -2.04 -11.38
C ASP A 507 -22.82 -2.85 -12.69
N ARG A 508 -21.64 -2.83 -13.34
CA ARG A 508 -21.35 -3.67 -14.51
C ARG A 508 -21.48 -5.17 -14.21
N ILE A 509 -21.06 -5.61 -13.03
CA ILE A 509 -21.19 -7.02 -12.59
C ILE A 509 -22.66 -7.43 -12.54
N ARG A 510 -23.53 -6.58 -11.97
CA ARG A 510 -24.98 -6.86 -11.90
C ARG A 510 -25.64 -6.84 -13.26
N GLU A 511 -25.26 -5.90 -14.13
CA GLU A 511 -25.80 -5.78 -15.49
C GLU A 511 -25.51 -7.03 -16.33
N CYS A 512 -24.27 -7.54 -16.30
CA CYS A 512 -23.91 -8.78 -17.00
C CYS A 512 -24.68 -10.00 -16.50
N ALA A 513 -24.84 -10.15 -15.18
CA ALA A 513 -25.61 -11.24 -14.60
C ALA A 513 -27.10 -11.20 -15.01
N GLY A 514 -27.69 -9.99 -15.08
CA GLY A 514 -29.08 -9.80 -15.50
C GLY A 514 -29.34 -10.08 -17.00
N GLN A 515 -28.31 -10.05 -17.84
CA GLN A 515 -28.42 -10.28 -19.29
C GLN A 515 -28.23 -11.75 -19.70
N GLY A 516 -28.01 -12.67 -18.74
CA GLY A 516 -27.85 -14.10 -19.03
C GLY A 516 -26.62 -14.45 -19.87
N GLN A 517 -25.60 -13.58 -19.92
CA GLN A 517 -24.33 -13.91 -20.56
C GLN A 517 -23.60 -14.95 -19.71
N GLU A 518 -23.51 -16.18 -20.22
CA GLU A 518 -22.71 -17.24 -19.60
C GLU A 518 -21.25 -16.80 -19.49
N SER A 519 -20.73 -16.93 -18.28
CA SER A 519 -19.35 -16.63 -17.90
C SER A 519 -18.35 -17.41 -18.77
N ALA A 520 -17.63 -16.72 -19.64
CA ALA A 520 -16.41 -17.27 -20.23
C ALA A 520 -15.34 -17.37 -19.12
N THR A 521 -15.08 -18.60 -18.66
CA THR A 521 -13.97 -18.91 -17.76
C THR A 521 -12.65 -18.84 -18.54
N GLY A 522 -11.84 -17.81 -18.29
CA GLY A 522 -10.53 -17.66 -18.93
C GLY A 522 -9.88 -16.30 -18.66
N GLY A 523 -8.76 -16.29 -17.94
CA GLY A 523 -8.07 -15.06 -17.49
C GLY A 523 -7.62 -14.13 -18.63
N GLY A 524 -7.81 -12.82 -18.43
CA GLY A 524 -7.27 -11.73 -19.27
C GLY A 524 -8.22 -10.53 -19.42
N VAL A 525 -7.68 -9.34 -19.71
CA VAL A 525 -8.42 -8.14 -20.18
C VAL A 525 -8.74 -8.35 -21.66
N ASP A 526 -9.99 -8.11 -22.06
CA ASP A 526 -10.38 -8.01 -23.45
C ASP A 526 -9.98 -6.60 -24.00
N PRO A 527 -9.18 -6.51 -25.08
CA PRO A 527 -8.86 -5.24 -25.75
C PRO A 527 -10.10 -4.45 -26.21
N GLN A 528 -11.28 -5.09 -26.27
CA GLN A 528 -12.55 -4.53 -26.74
C GLN A 528 -13.53 -4.19 -25.61
N GLY A 529 -13.14 -4.32 -24.33
CA GLY A 529 -13.94 -3.86 -23.20
C GLY A 529 -14.95 -4.87 -22.63
N GLY A 530 -14.90 -6.14 -23.04
CA GLY A 530 -15.65 -7.24 -22.45
C GLY A 530 -15.26 -7.54 -20.99
N ILE A 531 -16.25 -7.89 -20.17
CA ILE A 531 -16.09 -8.21 -18.75
C ILE A 531 -15.76 -9.69 -18.59
N ARG A 532 -14.65 -10.02 -17.92
CA ARG A 532 -14.31 -11.41 -17.57
C ARG A 532 -14.51 -11.66 -16.08
N PHE A 533 -15.17 -12.76 -15.77
CA PHE A 533 -15.41 -13.25 -14.42
C PHE A 533 -14.53 -14.47 -14.16
N LYS A 534 -13.73 -14.45 -13.09
CA LYS A 534 -12.93 -15.62 -12.70
C LYS A 534 -13.73 -16.68 -11.94
N GLN A 535 -14.97 -16.34 -11.55
CA GLN A 535 -15.86 -17.24 -10.82
C GLN A 535 -17.34 -16.97 -11.12
N PRO A 536 -18.21 -17.99 -11.02
CA PRO A 536 -19.65 -17.84 -11.17
C PRO A 536 -20.28 -17.07 -10.00
N ASP A 537 -21.49 -16.55 -10.23
CA ASP A 537 -22.38 -15.94 -9.23
C ASP A 537 -21.77 -14.75 -8.46
N LEU A 538 -20.83 -14.02 -9.06
CA LEU A 538 -20.14 -12.91 -8.39
C LEU A 538 -21.10 -11.80 -7.93
N ASP A 539 -22.18 -11.58 -8.68
CA ASP A 539 -23.28 -10.65 -8.35
C ASP A 539 -23.97 -11.02 -7.03
N ARG A 540 -24.14 -12.32 -6.76
CA ARG A 540 -24.74 -12.85 -5.52
C ARG A 540 -23.81 -12.74 -4.32
N LYS A 541 -22.51 -12.59 -4.55
CA LYS A 541 -21.47 -12.44 -3.52
C LYS A 541 -21.20 -10.98 -3.14
N LEU A 542 -21.88 -10.02 -3.77
CA LEU A 542 -21.77 -8.60 -3.45
C LEU A 542 -22.49 -8.28 -2.13
N GLN A 543 -21.71 -8.10 -1.07
CA GLN A 543 -22.18 -7.63 0.24
C GLN A 543 -21.44 -6.35 0.64
N TYR A 544 -22.10 -5.45 1.38
CA TYR A 544 -21.50 -4.22 1.88
C TYR A 544 -21.64 -4.09 3.40
N ASP A 545 -20.56 -3.68 4.05
CA ASP A 545 -20.50 -3.59 5.51
C ASP A 545 -21.12 -2.30 6.03
N ARG A 546 -21.88 -2.43 7.14
CA ARG A 546 -22.51 -1.31 7.82
C ARG A 546 -21.64 -0.71 8.93
N TRP A 547 -20.60 -1.42 9.36
CA TRP A 547 -19.62 -1.00 10.37
C TRP A 547 -18.20 -1.36 9.92
N PRO A 548 -17.17 -0.78 10.54
CA PRO A 548 -15.77 -1.17 10.31
C PRO A 548 -15.53 -2.63 10.67
N ARG A 549 -14.87 -3.38 9.78
CA ARG A 549 -14.33 -4.70 10.09
C ARG A 549 -13.05 -4.51 10.88
N LYS A 550 -13.18 -4.39 12.20
CA LYS A 550 -12.07 -4.19 13.16
C LYS A 550 -12.30 -5.11 14.36
N SER A 551 -11.50 -4.97 15.42
CA SER A 551 -11.70 -5.75 16.65
C SER A 551 -12.32 -4.90 17.76
N LEU A 552 -12.98 -5.58 18.70
CA LEU A 552 -13.75 -4.94 19.77
C LEU A 552 -14.91 -4.10 19.25
N VAL A 553 -15.59 -4.56 18.20
CA VAL A 553 -16.83 -3.96 17.71
C VAL A 553 -17.99 -4.52 18.53
N ASP A 554 -18.69 -3.65 19.24
CA ASP A 554 -19.73 -4.07 20.19
C ASP A 554 -21.08 -4.21 19.50
N HIS A 555 -21.65 -5.42 19.56
CA HIS A 555 -22.95 -5.72 18.99
C HIS A 555 -23.95 -6.07 20.08
N PHE A 556 -25.07 -5.35 20.06
CA PHE A 556 -26.32 -5.84 20.66
C PHE A 556 -27.21 -6.32 19.53
N LEU A 557 -27.57 -7.59 19.59
CA LEU A 557 -28.30 -8.31 18.57
C LEU A 557 -29.71 -8.63 19.06
N GLN A 558 -30.62 -8.90 18.12
CA GLN A 558 -31.92 -9.46 18.46
C GLN A 558 -31.70 -10.79 19.21
N PRO A 559 -32.37 -11.03 20.35
CA PRO A 559 -32.35 -12.34 21.00
C PRO A 559 -32.78 -13.42 20.01
N THR A 560 -32.10 -14.58 20.02
CA THR A 560 -32.38 -15.72 19.11
C THR A 560 -32.08 -15.46 17.62
N LEU A 561 -31.37 -14.37 17.29
CA LEU A 561 -30.94 -14.05 15.92
C LEU A 561 -30.16 -15.20 15.30
N ALA A 562 -30.52 -15.60 14.08
CA ALA A 562 -29.79 -16.63 13.36
C ALA A 562 -28.43 -16.11 12.86
N PHE A 563 -27.45 -17.00 12.79
CA PHE A 563 -26.10 -16.67 12.29
C PHE A 563 -26.15 -16.09 10.87
N GLU A 564 -26.98 -16.65 9.99
CA GLU A 564 -27.13 -16.22 8.60
C GLU A 564 -27.68 -14.79 8.50
N GLU A 565 -28.55 -14.38 9.42
CA GLU A 565 -29.09 -13.02 9.45
C GLU A 565 -28.00 -12.02 9.87
N PHE A 566 -27.20 -12.36 10.90
CA PHE A 566 -26.04 -11.56 11.28
C PHE A 566 -24.98 -11.50 10.17
N ALA A 567 -24.69 -12.63 9.53
CA ALA A 567 -23.75 -12.72 8.42
C ALA A 567 -24.15 -11.79 7.27
N ASN A 568 -25.45 -11.58 7.06
CA ASN A 568 -26.03 -10.62 6.10
C ASN A 568 -26.13 -9.17 6.61
N GLY A 569 -25.70 -8.88 7.84
CA GLY A 569 -25.70 -7.54 8.43
C GLY A 569 -27.05 -7.11 9.03
N ILE A 570 -27.89 -8.06 9.40
CA ILE A 570 -29.23 -7.88 9.97
C ILE A 570 -29.21 -8.17 11.47
N GLY A 571 -30.18 -7.65 12.22
CA GLY A 571 -30.41 -8.04 13.62
C GLY A 571 -29.76 -7.15 14.67
N HIS A 572 -29.09 -6.07 14.31
CA HIS A 572 -28.54 -5.11 15.28
C HIS A 572 -29.63 -4.23 15.92
N ILE A 573 -29.60 -4.12 17.25
CA ILE A 573 -30.55 -3.32 18.04
C ILE A 573 -29.88 -2.29 18.96
N GLY A 574 -28.55 -2.18 18.94
CA GLY A 574 -27.80 -1.19 19.73
C GLY A 574 -27.05 -0.15 18.89
N ASP A 575 -26.61 0.93 19.54
CA ASP A 575 -25.90 2.05 18.91
C ASP A 575 -24.39 2.14 19.27
N PHE A 576 -23.81 1.03 19.75
CA PHE A 576 -22.45 0.99 20.29
C PHE A 576 -21.37 0.78 19.23
N ALA A 577 -21.66 0.00 18.18
CA ALA A 577 -20.71 -0.39 17.13
C ALA A 577 -20.00 0.77 16.39
N GLN A 578 -20.51 2.00 16.47
CA GLN A 578 -19.82 3.20 15.94
C GLN A 578 -19.96 4.41 16.86
N GLY A 579 -20.50 4.21 18.07
CA GLY A 579 -20.76 5.29 19.02
C GLY A 579 -19.48 5.88 19.60
N VAL A 580 -19.52 7.14 20.04
CA VAL A 580 -18.37 7.77 20.72
C VAL A 580 -18.29 7.27 22.16
N TYR A 581 -17.12 6.78 22.56
CA TYR A 581 -16.76 6.41 23.92
C TYR A 581 -15.91 7.51 24.56
N GLN A 582 -16.10 7.71 25.86
CA GLN A 582 -15.14 8.43 26.71
C GLN A 582 -14.00 7.48 27.07
N ALA A 583 -12.81 8.00 27.33
CA ALA A 583 -11.65 7.18 27.66
C ALA A 583 -10.76 7.82 28.73
N VAL A 584 -10.17 6.96 29.57
CA VAL A 584 -9.12 7.31 30.52
C VAL A 584 -7.99 6.29 30.44
N LEU A 585 -6.77 6.77 30.66
CA LEU A 585 -5.57 5.95 30.68
C LEU A 585 -5.16 5.75 32.14
N ARG A 586 -4.78 4.53 32.50
CA ARG A 586 -4.15 4.25 33.78
C ARG A 586 -2.84 3.50 33.55
N ARG A 587 -1.85 3.82 34.37
CA ARG A 587 -0.49 3.31 34.26
C ARG A 587 0.08 3.00 35.63
N SER A 588 0.75 1.87 35.73
CA SER A 588 1.62 1.49 36.84
C SER A 588 2.97 1.03 36.28
N ALA A 589 3.92 0.69 37.15
CA ALA A 589 5.22 0.18 36.72
C ALA A 589 5.13 -1.15 35.95
N ARG A 590 4.05 -1.92 36.13
CA ARG A 590 3.90 -3.27 35.54
C ARG A 590 2.68 -3.44 34.63
N ARG A 591 1.77 -2.46 34.58
CA ARG A 591 0.50 -2.56 33.85
C ARG A 591 0.11 -1.22 33.24
N VAL A 592 -0.38 -1.25 32.01
CA VAL A 592 -1.04 -0.13 31.36
C VAL A 592 -2.44 -0.54 30.92
N GLU A 593 -3.41 0.36 31.05
CA GLU A 593 -4.79 0.10 30.65
C GLU A 593 -5.47 1.34 30.06
N GLY A 594 -6.21 1.12 28.97
CA GLY A 594 -7.15 2.07 28.39
C GLY A 594 -8.57 1.66 28.74
N ARG A 595 -9.22 2.41 29.64
CA ARG A 595 -10.62 2.19 30.02
C ARG A 595 -11.51 3.14 29.22
N GLN A 596 -12.49 2.58 28.52
CA GLN A 596 -13.42 3.29 27.65
C GLN A 596 -14.85 3.03 28.09
N TRP A 597 -15.74 4.02 28.07
CA TRP A 597 -17.16 3.80 28.35
C TRP A 597 -18.09 4.69 27.52
N ARG A 598 -19.30 4.19 27.29
CA ARG A 598 -20.37 4.90 26.58
C ARG A 598 -21.71 4.63 27.25
N GLU A 599 -22.49 5.69 27.43
CA GLU A 599 -23.93 5.59 27.61
C GLU A 599 -24.58 5.59 26.22
N GLY A 600 -25.33 4.53 25.93
CA GLY A 600 -25.94 4.30 24.63
C GLY A 600 -27.29 3.62 24.78
N LYS A 601 -27.80 3.08 23.68
CA LYS A 601 -29.11 2.46 23.60
C LYS A 601 -29.04 0.99 23.25
N LEU A 602 -29.81 0.20 23.99
CA LEU A 602 -30.23 -1.16 23.65
C LEU A 602 -31.72 -1.09 23.33
N GLY A 603 -32.09 -1.01 22.04
CA GLY A 603 -33.45 -0.73 21.62
C GLY A 603 -33.99 0.54 22.30
N PRO A 604 -35.07 0.46 23.12
CA PRO A 604 -35.61 1.62 23.83
C PRO A 604 -34.86 1.96 25.14
N TYR A 605 -33.96 1.11 25.62
CA TYR A 605 -33.35 1.23 26.94
C TYR A 605 -32.01 1.96 26.90
N ALA A 606 -31.77 2.84 27.87
CA ALA A 606 -30.47 3.47 28.06
C ALA A 606 -29.59 2.57 28.94
N ILE A 607 -28.44 2.15 28.42
CA ILE A 607 -27.49 1.29 29.13
C ILE A 607 -26.08 1.89 29.04
N ARG A 608 -25.17 1.41 29.89
CA ARG A 608 -23.76 1.78 29.82
C ARG A 608 -22.92 0.55 29.48
N VAL A 609 -22.02 0.72 28.51
CA VAL A 609 -20.97 -0.25 28.19
C VAL A 609 -19.64 0.36 28.63
N THR A 610 -18.92 -0.35 29.48
CA THR A 610 -17.51 -0.08 29.76
C THR A 610 -16.67 -1.21 29.19
N LYS A 611 -15.60 -0.87 28.47
CA LYS A 611 -14.55 -1.81 28.08
C LYS A 611 -13.18 -1.35 28.57
N THR A 612 -12.35 -2.26 29.07
CA THR A 612 -10.96 -1.97 29.43
C THR A 612 -10.05 -2.86 28.63
N VAL A 613 -9.02 -2.29 28.02
CA VAL A 613 -7.96 -3.06 27.34
C VAL A 613 -6.65 -2.82 28.08
N ALA A 614 -5.92 -3.88 28.43
CA ALA A 614 -4.72 -3.80 29.23
C ALA A 614 -3.59 -4.70 28.73
N MET A 615 -2.36 -4.31 29.08
CA MET A 615 -1.13 -5.09 28.91
C MET A 615 -0.35 -5.12 30.23
N SER A 616 0.33 -6.24 30.51
CA SER A 616 1.19 -6.41 31.69
C SER A 616 2.61 -6.82 31.31
N LEU A 617 3.60 -6.44 32.12
CA LEU A 617 4.99 -6.91 32.00
C LEU A 617 5.13 -8.38 32.36
N ASP A 618 4.14 -8.95 33.05
CA ASP A 618 4.12 -10.39 33.37
C ASP A 618 3.97 -11.23 32.09
N ASN A 619 3.26 -10.69 31.08
CA ASN A 619 3.19 -11.29 29.75
C ASN A 619 2.87 -10.22 28.69
N THR A 620 3.92 -9.73 28.02
CA THR A 620 3.80 -8.64 27.03
C THR A 620 3.20 -9.09 25.70
N GLY A 621 2.91 -10.39 25.53
CA GLY A 621 2.26 -10.99 24.37
C GLY A 621 0.76 -11.28 24.56
N ILE A 622 0.13 -10.72 25.59
CA ILE A 622 -1.30 -10.88 25.87
C ILE A 622 -1.99 -9.52 25.89
N LEU A 623 -3.20 -9.47 25.32
CA LEU A 623 -4.18 -8.41 25.55
C LEU A 623 -5.27 -8.91 26.49
N GLU A 624 -5.41 -8.25 27.63
CA GLU A 624 -6.51 -8.49 28.56
C GLU A 624 -7.63 -7.49 28.29
N ILE A 625 -8.86 -7.99 28.12
CA ILE A 625 -10.03 -7.18 27.78
C ILE A 625 -11.14 -7.47 28.77
N SER A 626 -11.67 -6.43 29.43
CA SER A 626 -12.82 -6.54 30.31
C SER A 626 -14.01 -5.80 29.73
N TYR A 627 -15.21 -6.39 29.84
CA TYR A 627 -16.48 -5.72 29.57
C TYR A 627 -17.33 -5.67 30.84
N GLU A 628 -17.93 -4.51 31.09
CA GLU A 628 -18.94 -4.28 32.12
C GLU A 628 -20.15 -3.61 31.47
N LEU A 629 -21.30 -4.29 31.51
CA LEU A 629 -22.59 -3.77 31.10
C LEU A 629 -23.34 -3.34 32.35
N GLU A 630 -23.80 -2.09 32.39
CA GLU A 630 -24.55 -1.51 33.51
C GLU A 630 -25.88 -0.94 33.04
N ASN A 631 -26.82 -0.81 33.99
CA ASN A 631 -28.18 -0.32 33.77
C ASN A 631 -28.99 -1.21 32.81
N LEU A 632 -28.70 -2.52 32.76
CA LEU A 632 -29.51 -3.47 32.02
C LEU A 632 -30.91 -3.56 32.65
N PRO A 633 -31.99 -3.49 31.88
CA PRO A 633 -33.34 -3.70 32.40
C PRO A 633 -33.47 -5.13 32.93
N ALA A 634 -33.91 -5.28 34.18
CA ALA A 634 -34.05 -6.58 34.82
C ALA A 634 -34.93 -7.53 33.96
N GLU A 635 -34.53 -8.80 33.92
CA GLU A 635 -35.25 -9.87 33.20
C GLU A 635 -35.32 -9.72 31.67
N LEU A 636 -34.68 -8.71 31.08
CA LEU A 636 -34.63 -8.55 29.64
C LEU A 636 -33.71 -9.61 29.00
N PRO A 637 -34.14 -10.33 27.95
CA PRO A 637 -33.25 -11.15 27.16
C PRO A 637 -32.22 -10.29 26.40
N ILE A 638 -30.94 -10.61 26.58
CA ILE A 638 -29.81 -9.91 25.96
C ILE A 638 -29.07 -10.88 25.06
N HIS A 639 -28.76 -10.43 23.84
CA HIS A 639 -27.79 -11.06 22.96
C HIS A 639 -26.66 -10.06 22.70
N PHE A 640 -25.53 -10.26 23.36
CA PHE A 640 -24.35 -9.41 23.27
C PHE A 640 -23.22 -10.15 22.54
N GLY A 641 -22.55 -9.49 21.60
CA GLY A 641 -21.42 -10.06 20.88
C GLY A 641 -20.30 -9.02 20.70
N VAL A 642 -19.07 -9.50 20.64
CA VAL A 642 -17.88 -8.66 20.43
C VAL A 642 -17.14 -9.17 19.20
N GLU A 643 -17.15 -8.39 18.10
CA GLU A 643 -16.51 -8.84 16.86
C GLU A 643 -15.01 -8.59 16.91
N PHE A 644 -14.26 -9.60 16.50
CA PHE A 644 -12.83 -9.57 16.23
C PHE A 644 -12.60 -9.88 14.76
N ASN A 645 -11.71 -9.13 14.12
CA ASN A 645 -11.26 -9.43 12.76
C ASN A 645 -9.77 -9.74 12.81
N PHE A 646 -9.34 -10.77 12.07
CA PHE A 646 -7.93 -11.13 11.93
C PHE A 646 -7.56 -11.17 10.44
N ALA A 647 -6.78 -10.17 10.03
CA ALA A 647 -6.13 -10.10 8.73
C ALA A 647 -4.83 -10.92 8.72
N ALA A 648 -4.18 -10.97 7.55
CA ALA A 648 -2.92 -11.69 7.29
C ALA A 648 -3.01 -13.24 7.36
N LEU A 649 -4.02 -13.79 8.02
CA LEU A 649 -4.33 -15.22 8.01
C LEU A 649 -5.14 -15.56 6.76
N ALA A 650 -4.48 -15.84 5.64
CA ALA A 650 -5.19 -16.10 4.38
C ALA A 650 -6.00 -17.40 4.49
N GLY A 651 -7.32 -17.37 4.29
CA GLY A 651 -8.13 -18.60 4.37
C GLY A 651 -7.89 -19.63 3.26
N GLY A 652 -8.54 -20.79 3.37
CA GLY A 652 -8.65 -21.79 2.30
C GLY A 652 -7.50 -22.80 2.18
N ALA A 653 -6.39 -22.61 2.91
CA ALA A 653 -5.28 -23.56 2.94
C ALA A 653 -5.41 -24.54 4.13
N PRO A 654 -5.09 -25.84 3.98
CA PRO A 654 -5.29 -26.85 5.04
C PRO A 654 -4.50 -26.58 6.34
N ASP A 655 -3.39 -25.87 6.24
CA ASP A 655 -2.49 -25.47 7.32
C ASP A 655 -2.96 -24.19 8.05
N ARG A 656 -4.21 -23.78 7.79
CA ARG A 656 -4.83 -22.57 8.35
C ARG A 656 -6.24 -22.85 8.84
N TYR A 657 -6.41 -22.98 10.15
CA TYR A 657 -7.64 -23.51 10.72
C TYR A 657 -7.97 -22.98 12.11
N PHE A 658 -9.24 -23.15 12.48
CA PHE A 658 -9.74 -22.98 13.83
C PHE A 658 -9.57 -24.27 14.65
N TYR A 659 -9.35 -24.14 15.96
CA TYR A 659 -9.31 -25.28 16.88
C TYR A 659 -9.95 -24.98 18.24
N ASP A 660 -10.42 -26.02 18.93
CA ASP A 660 -11.05 -25.91 20.26
C ASP A 660 -10.07 -26.04 21.44
N GLU A 661 -10.56 -25.91 22.67
CA GLU A 661 -9.76 -26.06 23.89
C GLU A 661 -9.01 -27.41 24.02
N ARG A 662 -9.41 -28.45 23.27
CA ARG A 662 -8.78 -29.78 23.25
C ARG A 662 -7.79 -29.94 22.10
N GLY A 663 -7.57 -28.89 21.31
CA GLY A 663 -6.73 -28.92 20.11
C GLY A 663 -7.39 -29.60 18.92
N ARG A 664 -8.72 -29.83 18.94
CA ARG A 664 -9.41 -30.41 17.79
C ARG A 664 -9.67 -29.34 16.74
N GLN A 665 -9.26 -29.60 15.52
CA GLN A 665 -9.54 -28.75 14.37
C GLN A 665 -11.05 -28.69 14.09
N LEU A 666 -11.59 -27.48 13.92
CA LEU A 666 -13.02 -27.22 13.72
C LEU A 666 -13.38 -26.90 12.27
N GLY A 667 -12.47 -26.22 11.54
CA GLY A 667 -12.66 -25.80 10.15
C GLY A 667 -11.56 -24.86 9.68
N LEU A 668 -11.52 -24.53 8.39
CA LEU A 668 -10.54 -23.59 7.83
C LEU A 668 -10.85 -22.13 8.21
N LEU A 669 -9.85 -21.24 8.12
CA LEU A 669 -10.03 -19.83 8.50
C LEU A 669 -10.99 -19.01 7.62
N ASP A 670 -11.38 -19.51 6.45
CA ASP A 670 -12.44 -18.94 5.62
C ASP A 670 -13.80 -19.64 5.78
N ALA A 671 -13.93 -20.56 6.74
CA ALA A 671 -15.19 -21.25 6.99
C ALA A 671 -16.21 -20.33 7.68
N GLN A 672 -17.45 -20.42 7.21
CA GLN A 672 -18.62 -19.95 7.94
C GLN A 672 -19.03 -20.99 8.98
N GLN A 673 -19.03 -20.64 10.25
CA GLN A 673 -19.31 -21.60 11.33
C GLN A 673 -20.16 -20.96 12.41
N ASN A 674 -21.16 -21.72 12.88
CA ASN A 674 -21.92 -21.46 14.09
C ASN A 674 -21.50 -22.50 15.14
N LEU A 675 -20.52 -22.14 15.97
CA LEU A 675 -19.90 -23.02 16.94
C LEU A 675 -20.64 -22.91 18.27
N GLY A 676 -20.88 -24.08 18.89
CA GLY A 676 -21.56 -24.17 20.18
C GLY A 676 -20.78 -23.57 21.34
N ARG A 677 -21.32 -23.73 22.54
CA ARG A 677 -20.81 -23.09 23.75
C ARG A 677 -19.40 -23.59 24.12
N MET A 678 -18.41 -22.69 24.12
CA MET A 678 -17.02 -22.97 24.48
C MET A 678 -16.37 -21.79 25.19
N SER A 679 -15.24 -22.02 25.85
CA SER A 679 -14.51 -20.96 26.59
C SER A 679 -13.29 -20.45 25.82
N ARG A 680 -12.84 -21.17 24.78
CA ARG A 680 -11.66 -20.84 23.98
C ARG A 680 -11.89 -21.20 22.52
N LEU A 681 -11.49 -20.30 21.63
CA LEU A 681 -11.33 -20.57 20.20
C LEU A 681 -9.91 -20.19 19.78
N GLY A 682 -9.21 -21.12 19.13
CA GLY A 682 -7.90 -20.90 18.56
C GLY A 682 -7.94 -20.72 17.05
N LEU A 683 -6.99 -19.96 16.50
CA LEU A 683 -6.78 -19.71 15.08
C LEU A 683 -5.29 -19.90 14.77
N VAL A 684 -4.98 -20.77 13.80
CA VAL A 684 -3.60 -21.06 13.41
C VAL A 684 -3.38 -20.68 11.96
N ASP A 685 -2.23 -20.06 11.68
CA ASP A 685 -1.61 -20.02 10.35
C ASP A 685 -0.19 -20.58 10.49
N GLU A 686 -0.02 -21.85 10.11
CA GLU A 686 1.25 -22.56 10.25
C GLU A 686 2.32 -21.98 9.31
N TRP A 687 1.91 -21.49 8.13
CA TRP A 687 2.80 -20.80 7.20
C TRP A 687 3.42 -19.55 7.82
N LEU A 688 2.63 -18.71 8.49
CA LEU A 688 3.12 -17.57 9.28
C LEU A 688 3.81 -17.99 10.59
N GLY A 689 3.46 -19.15 11.14
CA GLY A 689 3.91 -19.59 12.46
C GLY A 689 3.26 -18.81 13.59
N LEU A 690 1.98 -18.52 13.42
CA LEU A 690 1.16 -17.74 14.31
C LEU A 690 0.00 -18.58 14.84
N ASP A 691 -0.12 -18.64 16.16
CA ASP A 691 -1.27 -19.18 16.86
C ASP A 691 -1.89 -18.07 17.71
N ILE A 692 -3.17 -17.79 17.48
CA ILE A 692 -3.97 -16.83 18.23
C ILE A 692 -5.00 -17.60 19.04
N ALA A 693 -5.07 -17.36 20.34
CA ALA A 693 -6.16 -17.89 21.17
C ALA A 693 -7.00 -16.77 21.77
N LEU A 694 -8.32 -16.87 21.57
CA LEU A 694 -9.32 -16.04 22.20
C LEU A 694 -10.01 -16.83 23.29
N GLU A 695 -9.75 -16.46 24.54
CA GLU A 695 -10.31 -17.09 25.75
C GLU A 695 -11.34 -16.17 26.39
N THR A 696 -12.35 -16.76 27.02
CA THR A 696 -13.48 -16.06 27.64
C THR A 696 -13.71 -16.58 29.05
N SER A 697 -13.97 -15.69 30.00
CA SER A 697 -14.25 -16.07 31.40
C SER A 697 -15.65 -16.68 31.60
N GLN A 698 -16.53 -16.52 30.61
CA GLN A 698 -17.86 -17.10 30.58
C GLN A 698 -18.07 -17.83 29.25
N PRO A 699 -18.39 -19.13 29.26
CA PRO A 699 -18.58 -19.90 28.02
C PRO A 699 -19.65 -19.29 27.10
N CYS A 700 -19.33 -19.17 25.82
CA CYS A 700 -20.09 -18.43 24.81
C CYS A 700 -20.18 -19.20 23.48
N GLY A 701 -21.12 -18.82 22.61
CA GLY A 701 -21.12 -19.29 21.23
C GLY A 701 -20.10 -18.51 20.41
N PHE A 702 -19.62 -19.10 19.31
CA PHE A 702 -18.72 -18.41 18.38
C PHE A 702 -19.30 -18.46 16.97
N TRP A 703 -19.43 -17.29 16.35
CA TRP A 703 -19.67 -17.19 14.91
C TRP A 703 -18.39 -16.84 14.18
N THR A 704 -18.08 -17.56 13.11
CA THR A 704 -16.96 -17.25 12.22
C THR A 704 -17.42 -17.04 10.80
N MET A 705 -16.82 -16.10 10.07
CA MET A 705 -17.08 -15.90 8.64
C MET A 705 -15.91 -15.21 7.93
N PRO A 706 -15.69 -15.49 6.63
CA PRO A 706 -14.69 -14.77 5.86
C PRO A 706 -15.23 -13.38 5.46
N ILE A 707 -14.36 -12.37 5.52
CA ILE A 707 -14.60 -11.07 4.91
C ILE A 707 -13.92 -11.08 3.55
N GLN A 708 -14.72 -11.05 2.48
CA GLN A 708 -14.22 -11.10 1.11
C GLN A 708 -14.75 -9.93 0.29
N THR A 709 -13.89 -9.32 -0.49
CA THR A 709 -14.22 -8.20 -1.37
C THR A 709 -14.16 -8.63 -2.81
N VAL A 710 -15.03 -8.05 -3.65
CA VAL A 710 -14.91 -8.19 -5.10
C VAL A 710 -13.96 -7.13 -5.64
N SER A 711 -12.85 -7.56 -6.24
CA SER A 711 -11.83 -6.67 -6.81
C SER A 711 -11.67 -6.90 -8.30
N GLN A 712 -11.39 -5.82 -9.03
CA GLN A 712 -10.91 -5.90 -10.41
C GLN A 712 -9.41 -6.23 -10.42
N SER A 713 -9.00 -7.13 -11.31
CA SER A 713 -7.61 -7.42 -11.64
C SER A 713 -7.40 -7.37 -13.16
N GLU A 714 -6.16 -7.38 -13.63
CA GLU A 714 -5.80 -7.52 -15.05
C GLU A 714 -6.37 -8.78 -15.71
N SER A 715 -6.69 -9.81 -14.93
CA SER A 715 -7.19 -11.08 -15.46
C SER A 715 -8.70 -11.27 -15.27
N GLY A 716 -9.41 -10.25 -14.75
CA GLY A 716 -10.85 -10.26 -14.52
C GLY A 716 -11.24 -10.03 -13.05
N PHE A 717 -12.53 -10.13 -12.75
CA PHE A 717 -13.07 -9.92 -11.40
C PHE A 717 -13.01 -11.20 -10.54
N GLU A 718 -12.59 -11.07 -9.29
CA GLU A 718 -12.53 -12.17 -8.31
C GLU A 718 -12.86 -11.73 -6.88
N LEU A 719 -13.12 -12.72 -6.02
CA LEU A 719 -13.20 -12.52 -4.58
C LEU A 719 -11.80 -12.59 -3.98
N VAL A 720 -11.51 -11.62 -3.13
CA VAL A 720 -10.25 -11.54 -2.40
C VAL A 720 -10.55 -11.61 -0.91
N HIS A 721 -9.96 -12.58 -0.22
CA HIS A 721 -10.07 -12.73 1.23
C HIS A 721 -9.31 -11.61 1.95
N GLN A 722 -9.98 -10.86 2.81
CA GLN A 722 -9.42 -9.71 3.53
C GLN A 722 -9.13 -10.02 5.00
N SER A 723 -9.99 -10.79 5.66
CA SER A 723 -9.82 -11.27 7.03
C SER A 723 -10.80 -12.38 7.35
N CYS A 724 -10.57 -13.06 8.47
CA CYS A 724 -11.61 -13.84 9.15
C CYS A 724 -12.24 -13.00 10.27
N ALA A 725 -13.56 -12.99 10.34
CA ALA A 725 -14.32 -12.42 11.45
C ALA A 725 -14.65 -13.52 12.46
N VAL A 726 -14.49 -13.21 13.74
CA VAL A 726 -14.79 -14.07 14.89
C VAL A 726 -15.62 -13.27 15.88
N LEU A 727 -16.80 -13.78 16.22
CA LEU A 727 -17.73 -13.15 17.15
C LEU A 727 -18.03 -14.13 18.30
N PRO A 728 -17.32 -14.06 19.44
CA PRO A 728 -17.88 -14.56 20.69
C PRO A 728 -19.17 -13.81 21.02
N HIS A 729 -20.22 -14.57 21.33
CA HIS A 729 -21.53 -14.01 21.66
C HIS A 729 -22.21 -14.75 22.82
N TRP A 730 -22.92 -13.99 23.65
CA TRP A 730 -23.61 -14.45 24.85
C TRP A 730 -25.08 -14.12 24.75
N GLU A 731 -25.92 -15.14 24.92
CA GLU A 731 -27.35 -14.99 25.20
C GLU A 731 -27.60 -15.22 26.69
N PHE A 732 -28.20 -14.24 27.36
CA PHE A 732 -28.49 -14.31 28.78
C PHE A 732 -29.69 -13.45 29.16
N ILE A 733 -30.27 -13.72 30.32
CA ILE A 733 -31.30 -12.87 30.92
C ILE A 733 -30.60 -11.85 31.82
N ALA A 734 -30.91 -10.57 31.64
CA ALA A 734 -30.32 -9.48 32.40
C ALA A 734 -30.52 -9.70 33.92
N PRO A 735 -29.43 -9.69 34.72
CA PRO A 735 -29.50 -9.85 36.16
C PRO A 735 -30.32 -8.76 36.85
N SER A 736 -30.85 -9.06 38.04
CA SER A 736 -31.71 -8.15 38.80
C SER A 736 -30.98 -6.90 39.32
N ASP A 737 -29.67 -6.96 39.48
CA ASP A 737 -28.81 -5.81 39.81
C ASP A 737 -28.45 -4.96 38.59
N GLY A 738 -28.91 -5.35 37.39
CA GLY A 738 -28.72 -4.64 36.14
C GLY A 738 -27.27 -4.66 35.63
N ARG A 739 -26.44 -5.59 36.11
CA ARG A 739 -25.01 -5.65 35.78
C ARG A 739 -24.62 -7.00 35.19
N TRP A 740 -23.76 -6.97 34.18
CA TRP A 740 -23.15 -8.18 33.61
C TRP A 740 -21.71 -7.88 33.18
N SER A 741 -20.80 -8.85 33.32
CA SER A 741 -19.40 -8.65 32.96
C SER A 741 -18.75 -9.90 32.40
N VAL A 742 -17.83 -9.73 31.44
CA VAL A 742 -17.00 -10.82 30.91
C VAL A 742 -15.56 -10.35 30.75
N GLN A 743 -14.61 -11.26 30.96
CA GLN A 743 -13.21 -11.06 30.64
C GLN A 743 -12.87 -11.87 29.40
N LEU A 744 -12.12 -11.27 28.49
CA LEU A 744 -11.57 -11.90 27.30
C LEU A 744 -10.05 -11.78 27.36
N THR A 745 -9.36 -12.84 27.02
CA THR A 745 -7.90 -12.86 26.91
C THR A 745 -7.55 -13.21 25.47
N LEU A 746 -6.77 -12.36 24.82
CA LEU A 746 -6.25 -12.61 23.49
C LEU A 746 -4.73 -12.82 23.59
N SER A 747 -4.29 -14.04 23.30
CA SER A 747 -2.88 -14.43 23.35
C SER A 747 -2.33 -14.72 21.95
N PHE A 748 -1.04 -14.43 21.76
CA PHE A 748 -0.36 -14.62 20.49
C PHE A 748 0.92 -15.44 20.71
N ASP A 749 0.96 -16.65 20.17
CA ASP A 749 2.17 -17.45 20.13
C ASP A 749 2.84 -17.34 18.76
N THR A 750 4.10 -16.91 18.77
CA THR A 750 4.95 -16.77 17.58
C THR A 750 6.19 -17.67 17.65
N SER A 751 6.22 -18.62 18.57
CA SER A 751 7.41 -19.44 18.86
C SER A 751 7.84 -20.25 17.65
N ALA A 752 6.89 -20.78 16.86
CA ALA A 752 7.17 -21.52 15.63
C ALA A 752 7.91 -20.66 14.58
N ALA A 753 7.52 -19.39 14.43
CA ALA A 753 8.19 -18.47 13.53
C ALA A 753 9.57 -18.03 14.03
N GLN A 754 9.71 -17.83 15.35
CA GLN A 754 10.98 -17.49 15.97
C GLN A 754 12.00 -18.63 15.84
N ALA A 755 11.55 -19.89 16.06
CA ALA A 755 12.37 -21.07 15.88
C ALA A 755 12.89 -21.20 14.43
N ARG A 756 12.03 -20.94 13.44
CA ARG A 756 12.44 -20.91 12.02
C ARG A 756 13.51 -19.86 11.74
N LYS A 757 13.32 -18.62 12.20
CA LYS A 757 14.32 -17.55 12.03
C LYS A 757 15.68 -17.90 12.64
N LEU A 758 15.69 -18.56 13.82
CA LEU A 758 16.93 -19.00 14.46
C LEU A 758 17.63 -20.12 13.66
N ALA A 759 16.86 -21.05 13.09
CA ALA A 759 17.40 -22.11 12.23
C ALA A 759 17.99 -21.55 10.92
N ASP A 760 17.34 -20.55 10.31
CA ASP A 760 17.85 -19.90 9.10
C ASP A 760 19.13 -19.10 9.35
N CYS A 761 19.28 -18.51 10.55
CA CYS A 761 20.50 -17.79 10.96
C CYS A 761 21.66 -18.71 11.36
N ASN A 762 21.39 -19.97 11.70
CA ASN A 762 22.37 -20.99 12.05
C ASN A 762 22.05 -22.30 11.30
N PRO A 763 22.33 -22.37 9.98
CA PRO A 763 22.16 -23.63 9.27
C PRO A 763 23.06 -24.69 9.93
N PRO A 764 22.58 -25.94 10.11
CA PRO A 764 23.39 -26.99 10.69
C PRO A 764 24.66 -27.15 9.85
N ILE A 765 25.81 -27.10 10.51
CA ILE A 765 27.11 -27.40 9.92
C ILE A 765 26.99 -28.77 9.26
N SER A 766 27.04 -28.82 7.92
CA SER A 766 27.08 -30.09 7.22
C SER A 766 28.28 -30.86 7.75
N GLN A 767 28.03 -32.03 8.33
CA GLN A 767 29.10 -32.98 8.62
C GLN A 767 29.87 -33.20 7.32
N GLN A 768 31.12 -32.75 7.30
CA GLN A 768 32.04 -32.99 6.20
C GLN A 768 32.01 -34.48 5.88
N GLU A 769 31.74 -34.79 4.62
CA GLU A 769 32.02 -36.10 4.05
C GLU A 769 33.47 -36.45 4.38
N VAL A 770 33.63 -37.47 5.24
CA VAL A 770 34.90 -38.13 5.45
C VAL A 770 35.29 -38.78 4.12
N PRO A 771 36.47 -38.50 3.55
CA PRO A 771 36.90 -39.18 2.34
C PRO A 771 37.09 -40.67 2.67
N ALA A 772 36.36 -41.54 1.98
CA ALA A 772 36.56 -42.98 2.11
C ALA A 772 37.94 -43.33 1.55
N ALA A 773 38.86 -43.68 2.45
CA ALA A 773 40.16 -44.22 2.13
C ALA A 773 40.03 -45.59 1.46
N GLU A 774 40.86 -45.80 0.45
CA GLU A 774 41.06 -47.04 -0.30
C GLU A 774 41.29 -48.24 0.64
N ALA A 775 40.50 -49.30 0.47
CA ALA A 775 40.74 -50.59 1.08
C ALA A 775 40.78 -51.68 0.00
N HIS A 776 41.96 -52.30 -0.09
CA HIS A 776 42.30 -53.41 -0.98
C HIS A 776 41.34 -54.61 -0.90
N SER A 777 41.00 -55.16 -2.07
CA SER A 777 40.46 -56.52 -2.25
C SER A 777 41.42 -57.59 -1.70
N PRO A 778 40.88 -58.71 -1.20
CA PRO A 778 41.12 -59.97 -1.91
C PRO A 778 39.90 -60.90 -2.07
N ALA A 779 39.85 -61.51 -3.25
CA ALA A 779 39.30 -62.80 -3.68
C ALA A 779 38.36 -63.63 -2.76
N GLY A 780 37.14 -63.89 -3.27
CA GLY A 780 36.34 -65.15 -3.34
C GLY A 780 36.15 -66.09 -2.12
N PRO A 781 35.24 -67.09 -2.16
CA PRO A 781 34.41 -67.56 -3.28
C PRO A 781 32.91 -67.86 -2.96
N ALA A 782 32.15 -68.11 -4.04
CA ALA A 782 31.08 -69.11 -4.25
C ALA A 782 29.84 -69.24 -3.31
N ALA A 783 28.68 -69.03 -3.95
CA ALA A 783 27.53 -69.93 -4.08
C ALA A 783 26.62 -70.31 -2.88
N ALA A 784 25.32 -70.09 -3.15
CA ALA A 784 24.17 -70.99 -2.94
C ALA A 784 23.30 -70.88 -1.66
N ASP A 785 22.01 -70.72 -1.97
CA ASP A 785 20.79 -71.30 -1.37
C ASP A 785 20.16 -70.77 -0.05
N ARG A 786 18.90 -70.32 -0.24
CA ARG A 786 17.67 -70.56 0.54
C ARG A 786 17.67 -70.31 2.06
N ARG A 787 16.92 -69.29 2.49
CA ARG A 787 15.54 -69.41 3.00
C ARG A 787 14.89 -68.05 3.17
#